data_AF-A0A6J1JQM8-F1
#
_entry.id   AF-A0A6J1JQM8-F1
#
_cell.length_a   1.000
_cell.length_b   1.000
_cell.length_c   1.000
_cell.angle_alpha   90.00
_cell.angle_beta   90.00
_cell.angle_gamma   90.00
#
_symmetry.space_group_name_H-M   'P 1'
#
loop_
_entity.id
_entity.type
_entity.pdbx_description
1 polymer ?
#
loop_
_entity_poly.entity_id
_entity_poly.type
_entity_poly.pdbx_seq_one_letter_code
_entity_poly.pdbx_strand_id
1 'polypeptide(L)'
;MREFLVFVAIFLAGFVAGDGRSNSSGVAASWRIHTLFSVECQDYFDWQTVGLMNSFRKSKQPGPITRLLSCTDEEKKDYKGMDLAPTFEVPSMSRHPKTGDWYPAINKPAGVVHWLKHSKEAENVDWVVILDADMIIRGPIIPWQLGAEKGRPVAAYYGYLVGCDNILAKLHTKHPELCDKVGGLLAMHIDDLRVFAPMWLSKTEEVREDRDHWATNITGDIYGKGWISEMYGYSFAAAEVGLRHKINDNLMIYPGYIPRPGVEPILLHYGLPFSVGNWSFNKLNHHEDGIVYDCNRLFPEPPYPREVQQMESDSNKKRGLLINIECMNVLNEGLLLQHKRNGCPKPQWSKYLSFLKSKIFTDLTKPKYPTPATLVMREDHVQKQPVKKEHVPKRRAKKEHVPKPPVKEDLVQKQPELDELQEPYPKIHTLFSTECSTYFDWQTVGLMHSFRMSGQPGNITRLLSCTNEDLKEYKGHNLAPTHYVPSMSRHPLTGDWYPAINKPAAVLHWLNHVDTDAEFIVILDADMIMRGSITPWEFKAARGRPVSTPYDYLIGCDNVLAKLHTSHPEACDKVGGVIIMHIDDLRKFALLWLHKTEEVRADRAHYATNITGDIYQSGWISEMYGYSFGAAELQLHHIRSSEILLYPGYAPDPGVHYRVFHYGLEFKVGNWSFDKANWRETDMINKCWAKFPSPPDPSTLDQTDKDSFARDLLSIECIRTLNEALNLHHMKMNCPDPSSSTNLNSGDESGAVVSRKLGKLDDIGKGDTLSTENSRESSEEAKEDGMFSSLRMWIIALWAISGFMFMVMIVSRFSGRKGKGVKEKHHKNKRRTASYMSFVDRNRQQKYARDLDASL
;
A
#
# COMPACT_ATOMS: atom_id res chain seq x y z
N MET A 1 69.92 -21.67 -4.80
CA MET A 1 69.88 -20.59 -3.79
C MET A 1 69.11 -19.35 -4.24
N ARG A 2 69.46 -18.68 -5.35
CA ARG A 2 68.83 -17.39 -5.74
C ARG A 2 67.30 -17.47 -5.89
N GLU A 3 66.76 -18.57 -6.44
CA GLU A 3 65.31 -18.81 -6.60
C GLU A 3 64.59 -19.12 -5.27
N PHE A 4 65.28 -19.75 -4.32
CA PHE A 4 64.72 -20.09 -3.00
C PHE A 4 64.46 -18.83 -2.16
N LEU A 5 65.33 -17.83 -2.29
CA LEU A 5 65.15 -16.51 -1.65
C LEU A 5 63.94 -15.74 -2.20
N VAL A 6 63.60 -15.91 -3.49
CA VAL A 6 62.40 -15.30 -4.09
C VAL A 6 61.13 -15.90 -3.50
N PHE A 7 61.07 -17.23 -3.36
CA PHE A 7 59.93 -17.91 -2.74
C PHE A 7 59.73 -17.51 -1.26
N VAL A 8 60.80 -17.39 -0.48
CA VAL A 8 60.73 -16.98 0.94
C VAL A 8 60.30 -15.51 1.08
N ALA A 9 60.75 -14.61 0.20
CA ALA A 9 60.32 -13.22 0.20
C ALA A 9 58.82 -13.05 -0.09
N ILE A 10 58.28 -13.82 -1.05
CA ILE A 10 56.85 -13.81 -1.39
C ILE A 10 55.99 -14.34 -0.23
N PHE A 11 56.45 -15.38 0.49
CA PHE A 11 55.71 -15.92 1.62
C PHE A 11 55.70 -15.03 2.88
N LEU A 12 56.75 -14.23 3.11
CA LEU A 12 56.82 -13.34 4.28
C LEU A 12 56.13 -11.99 4.08
N ALA A 13 55.95 -11.53 2.83
CA ALA A 13 55.17 -10.33 2.54
C ALA A 13 53.66 -10.50 2.81
N GLY A 14 53.16 -11.75 2.85
CA GLY A 14 51.73 -12.06 2.94
C GLY A 14 51.08 -11.96 4.32
N PHE A 15 51.79 -11.52 5.37
CA PHE A 15 51.32 -11.64 6.76
C PHE A 15 51.36 -10.37 7.65
N VAL A 16 51.73 -9.20 7.11
CA VAL A 16 51.79 -7.93 7.88
C VAL A 16 51.11 -6.76 7.14
N ALA A 17 49.82 -6.92 6.82
CA ALA A 17 48.94 -5.84 6.34
C ALA A 17 47.45 -6.21 6.56
N GLY A 18 47.08 -6.58 7.78
CA GLY A 18 45.71 -6.98 8.12
C GLY A 18 44.77 -5.79 8.32
N ASP A 19 44.23 -5.24 7.24
CA ASP A 19 43.15 -4.23 7.29
C ASP A 19 41.90 -4.72 6.52
N GLY A 20 40.72 -4.36 7.02
CA GLY A 20 39.46 -5.09 6.81
C GLY A 20 38.68 -4.69 5.56
N ARG A 21 38.98 -5.30 4.41
CA ARG A 21 38.07 -5.29 3.23
C ARG A 21 37.67 -6.71 2.79
N SER A 22 36.56 -7.19 3.36
CA SER A 22 35.87 -8.37 2.86
C SER A 22 35.10 -8.04 1.57
N ASN A 23 35.66 -8.36 0.40
CA ASN A 23 34.92 -8.38 -0.86
C ASN A 23 33.90 -9.53 -0.86
N SER A 24 32.75 -9.32 -0.23
CA SER A 24 31.56 -10.16 -0.40
C SER A 24 30.81 -9.69 -1.65
N SER A 25 30.89 -10.45 -2.74
CA SER A 25 30.12 -10.22 -3.96
C SER A 25 28.64 -10.62 -3.76
N GLY A 26 27.93 -9.86 -2.94
CA GLY A 26 26.47 -9.86 -2.87
C GLY A 26 25.90 -8.74 -3.72
N VAL A 27 24.72 -8.95 -4.31
CA VAL A 27 23.97 -7.91 -5.04
C VAL A 27 23.75 -6.72 -4.11
N ALA A 28 24.29 -5.55 -4.47
CA ALA A 28 24.06 -4.33 -3.72
C ALA A 28 22.59 -3.91 -3.88
N ALA A 29 21.91 -3.63 -2.77
CA ALA A 29 20.54 -3.12 -2.82
C ALA A 29 20.51 -1.78 -3.57
N SER A 30 19.47 -1.55 -4.38
CA SER A 30 19.30 -0.32 -5.16
C SER A 30 19.19 0.95 -4.33
N TRP A 31 18.93 0.80 -3.02
CA TRP A 31 18.99 1.86 -2.02
C TRP A 31 19.89 1.45 -0.85
N ARG A 32 20.70 2.38 -0.39
CA ARG A 32 21.71 2.18 0.65
C ARG A 32 21.05 2.37 2.02
N ILE A 33 20.90 1.26 2.74
CA ILE A 33 20.42 1.25 4.14
C ILE A 33 21.60 1.46 5.08
N HIS A 34 21.43 2.26 6.12
CA HIS A 34 22.33 2.32 7.28
C HIS A 34 21.55 2.02 8.56
N THR A 35 22.08 1.17 9.43
CA THR A 35 21.50 0.94 10.77
C THR A 35 22.25 1.73 11.84
N LEU A 36 21.54 2.48 12.68
CA LEU A 36 22.09 3.26 13.79
C LEU A 36 21.51 2.79 15.12
N PHE A 37 22.32 2.83 16.17
CA PHE A 37 21.87 2.67 17.55
C PHE A 37 22.75 3.51 18.48
N SER A 38 22.18 4.03 19.57
CA SER A 38 22.87 4.93 20.51
C SER A 38 23.16 4.23 21.84
N VAL A 39 24.35 4.47 22.40
CA VAL A 39 24.81 3.91 23.68
C VAL A 39 25.74 4.87 24.43
N GLU A 40 26.03 4.55 25.69
CA GLU A 40 27.07 5.22 26.50
C GLU A 40 28.24 4.27 26.82
N CYS A 41 29.40 4.80 27.25
CA CYS A 41 30.61 4.03 27.64
C CYS A 41 30.42 3.24 28.96
N GLN A 42 29.48 2.28 29.01
CA GLN A 42 29.14 1.55 30.22
C GLN A 42 28.90 0.06 29.95
N ASP A 43 29.33 -0.82 30.87
CA ASP A 43 29.21 -2.27 30.75
C ASP A 43 27.74 -2.72 30.49
N TYR A 44 26.76 -1.95 30.97
CA TYR A 44 25.33 -2.08 30.64
C TYR A 44 25.08 -2.17 29.13
N PHE A 45 25.63 -1.24 28.36
CA PHE A 45 25.42 -1.13 26.92
C PHE A 45 26.36 -2.05 26.14
N ASP A 46 27.45 -2.52 26.73
CA ASP A 46 28.38 -3.43 26.08
C ASP A 46 27.73 -4.81 25.83
N TRP A 47 27.05 -5.38 26.83
CA TRP A 47 26.37 -6.67 26.63
C TRP A 47 25.14 -6.54 25.72
N GLN A 48 24.44 -5.39 25.76
CA GLN A 48 23.38 -5.06 24.82
C GLN A 48 23.91 -4.96 23.38
N THR A 49 25.05 -4.26 23.19
CA THR A 49 25.78 -4.16 21.91
C THR A 49 26.15 -5.54 21.37
N VAL A 50 26.67 -6.43 22.21
CA VAL A 50 27.01 -7.82 21.83
C VAL A 50 25.77 -8.60 21.36
N GLY A 51 24.63 -8.44 22.05
CA GLY A 51 23.36 -9.03 21.64
C GLY A 51 22.86 -8.52 20.29
N LEU A 52 22.80 -7.20 20.13
CA LEU A 52 22.36 -6.55 18.90
C LEU A 52 23.27 -6.94 17.73
N MET A 53 24.59 -6.86 17.90
CA MET A 53 25.57 -7.22 16.86
C MET A 53 25.62 -8.72 16.53
N ASN A 54 25.24 -9.61 17.44
CA ASN A 54 25.01 -11.02 17.09
C ASN A 54 23.74 -11.15 16.22
N SER A 55 22.64 -10.55 16.67
CA SER A 55 21.34 -10.62 15.99
C SER A 55 21.38 -10.04 14.57
N PHE A 56 22.04 -8.89 14.39
CA PHE A 56 22.28 -8.23 13.10
C PHE A 56 22.96 -9.15 12.07
N ARG A 57 24.00 -9.87 12.49
CA ARG A 57 24.73 -10.82 11.62
C ARG A 57 23.88 -12.05 11.29
N LYS A 58 23.05 -12.51 12.23
CA LYS A 58 22.21 -13.71 12.07
C LYS A 58 20.96 -13.45 11.23
N SER A 59 20.34 -12.28 11.37
CA SER A 59 19.17 -11.86 10.58
C SER A 59 19.50 -11.57 9.12
N LYS A 60 20.79 -11.35 8.82
CA LYS A 60 21.29 -10.82 7.53
C LYS A 60 20.75 -9.42 7.23
N GLN A 61 20.76 -8.53 8.24
CA GLN A 61 20.41 -7.13 8.03
C GLN A 61 21.29 -6.52 6.92
N PRO A 62 20.72 -5.94 5.85
CA PRO A 62 21.49 -5.31 4.80
C PRO A 62 22.05 -3.94 5.23
N GLY A 63 23.16 -3.55 4.61
CA GLY A 63 23.87 -2.30 4.87
C GLY A 63 24.85 -2.35 6.04
N PRO A 64 25.66 -1.31 6.26
CA PRO A 64 26.43 -1.11 7.48
C PRO A 64 25.54 -0.86 8.72
N ILE A 65 26.15 -1.08 9.90
CA ILE A 65 25.62 -0.67 11.20
C ILE A 65 26.67 0.15 11.95
N THR A 66 26.30 1.33 12.44
CA THR A 66 27.18 2.22 13.20
C THR A 66 26.59 2.49 14.58
N ARG A 67 27.41 2.24 15.59
CA ARG A 67 27.15 2.53 17.00
C ARG A 67 27.50 3.98 17.30
N LEU A 68 26.51 4.77 17.69
CA LEU A 68 26.69 6.15 18.16
C LEU A 68 27.04 6.08 19.65
N LEU A 69 28.32 6.28 19.97
CA LEU A 69 28.87 6.09 21.31
C LEU A 69 29.10 7.44 21.99
N SER A 70 28.29 7.73 23.01
CA SER A 70 28.33 8.96 23.80
C SER A 70 29.11 8.75 25.11
N CYS A 71 30.22 9.44 25.28
CA CYS A 71 31.06 9.30 26.48
C CYS A 71 31.59 10.63 26.98
N THR A 72 31.85 10.71 28.29
CA THR A 72 32.72 11.73 28.87
C THR A 72 34.20 11.37 28.66
N ASP A 73 35.08 12.38 28.74
CA ASP A 73 36.53 12.17 28.69
C ASP A 73 37.02 11.30 29.88
N GLU A 74 36.28 11.27 30.98
CA GLU A 74 36.51 10.38 32.13
C GLU A 74 36.18 8.93 31.79
N GLU A 75 34.95 8.63 31.36
CA GLU A 75 34.53 7.26 31.00
C GLU A 75 35.41 6.67 29.90
N LYS A 76 35.78 7.48 28.90
CA LYS A 76 36.56 7.04 27.74
C LYS A 76 37.97 6.53 28.08
N LYS A 77 38.60 7.00 29.17
CA LYS A 77 40.00 6.64 29.51
C LYS A 77 40.19 5.15 29.75
N ASP A 78 39.23 4.51 30.42
CA ASP A 78 39.27 3.11 30.82
C ASP A 78 38.21 2.25 30.08
N TYR A 79 37.53 2.81 29.06
CA TYR A 79 36.45 2.11 28.36
C TYR A 79 36.98 1.00 27.43
N LYS A 80 36.74 -0.25 27.85
CA LYS A 80 37.17 -1.47 27.17
C LYS A 80 36.41 -1.74 25.85
N GLY A 81 35.18 -1.25 25.71
CA GLY A 81 34.21 -1.74 24.71
C GLY A 81 34.29 -1.12 23.32
N MET A 82 35.38 -0.44 22.95
CA MET A 82 35.50 0.27 21.67
C MET A 82 35.33 -0.63 20.42
N ASP A 83 35.72 -1.91 20.50
CA ASP A 83 35.75 -2.85 19.37
C ASP A 83 34.45 -3.65 19.18
N LEU A 84 33.44 -3.49 20.05
CA LEU A 84 32.22 -4.32 20.07
C LEU A 84 31.37 -4.17 18.80
N ALA A 85 31.35 -2.97 18.21
CA ALA A 85 30.66 -2.64 16.96
C ALA A 85 31.49 -1.61 16.15
N PRO A 86 31.24 -1.44 14.84
CA PRO A 86 31.69 -0.25 14.11
C PRO A 86 31.15 0.98 14.86
N THR A 87 32.05 1.85 15.32
CA THR A 87 31.72 2.87 16.32
C THR A 87 32.05 4.25 15.77
N PHE A 88 31.08 5.15 15.86
CA PHE A 88 31.24 6.57 15.59
C PHE A 88 31.06 7.31 16.92
N GLU A 89 32.14 7.89 17.40
CA GLU A 89 32.16 8.61 18.68
C GLU A 89 31.39 9.93 18.55
N VAL A 90 30.58 10.24 19.55
CA VAL A 90 29.82 11.50 19.63
C VAL A 90 29.98 12.13 21.02
N PRO A 91 29.95 13.46 21.15
CA PRO A 91 30.01 14.10 22.46
C PRO A 91 28.85 13.65 23.36
N SER A 92 29.14 13.33 24.62
CA SER A 92 28.09 13.12 25.61
C SER A 92 27.33 14.42 25.87
N MET A 93 26.00 14.35 25.79
CA MET A 93 25.06 15.32 26.34
C MET A 93 24.33 14.75 27.57
N SER A 94 24.79 13.63 28.15
CA SER A 94 24.21 13.01 29.36
C SER A 94 24.11 14.01 30.52
N ARG A 95 25.01 15.01 30.55
CA ARG A 95 24.80 16.29 31.24
C ARG A 95 24.60 17.39 30.20
N HIS A 96 23.45 18.05 30.21
CA HIS A 96 23.14 19.09 29.23
C HIS A 96 24.04 20.33 29.45
N PRO A 97 24.82 20.79 28.44
CA PRO A 97 25.90 21.76 28.64
C PRO A 97 25.45 23.17 29.05
N LYS A 98 24.16 23.53 28.90
CA LYS A 98 23.63 24.84 29.32
C LYS A 98 23.02 24.81 30.72
N THR A 99 22.27 23.76 31.06
CA THR A 99 21.47 23.70 32.31
C THR A 99 22.07 22.79 33.38
N GLY A 100 23.03 21.93 33.03
CA GLY A 100 23.63 20.95 33.93
C GLY A 100 22.72 19.78 34.30
N ASP A 101 21.49 19.72 33.78
CA ASP A 101 20.57 18.59 34.02
C ASP A 101 21.17 17.28 33.50
N TRP A 102 20.91 16.19 34.24
CA TRP A 102 21.40 14.86 33.89
C TRP A 102 20.27 14.07 33.23
N TYR A 103 20.39 13.86 31.92
CA TYR A 103 19.39 13.15 31.12
C TYR A 103 20.05 12.34 29.98
N PRO A 104 20.64 11.17 30.28
CA PRO A 104 21.30 10.28 29.32
C PRO A 104 20.61 10.08 27.95
N ALA A 105 19.28 9.96 27.92
CA ALA A 105 18.55 9.64 26.68
C ALA A 105 18.67 10.72 25.58
N ILE A 106 19.01 11.98 25.92
CA ILE A 106 19.25 13.03 24.93
C ILE A 106 20.44 12.74 23.99
N ASN A 107 21.33 11.82 24.39
CA ASN A 107 22.42 11.33 23.55
C ASN A 107 21.94 10.73 22.23
N LYS A 108 20.74 10.16 22.18
CA LYS A 108 20.20 9.53 20.96
C LYS A 108 19.88 10.57 19.87
N PRO A 109 19.04 11.61 20.08
CA PRO A 109 18.92 12.70 19.12
C PRO A 109 20.24 13.45 18.88
N ALA A 110 21.02 13.74 19.94
CA ALA A 110 22.28 14.48 19.81
C ALA A 110 23.32 13.74 18.94
N GLY A 111 23.49 12.44 19.15
CA GLY A 111 24.39 11.58 18.40
C GLY A 111 23.97 11.42 16.94
N VAL A 112 22.66 11.34 16.67
CA VAL A 112 22.13 11.30 15.30
C VAL A 112 22.41 12.62 14.57
N VAL A 113 22.18 13.77 15.22
CA VAL A 113 22.56 15.10 14.69
C VAL A 113 24.07 15.18 14.43
N HIS A 114 24.90 14.65 15.33
CA HIS A 114 26.35 14.64 15.15
C HIS A 114 26.79 13.75 13.97
N TRP A 115 26.24 12.54 13.84
CA TRP A 115 26.53 11.63 12.72
C TRP A 115 26.13 12.21 11.37
N LEU A 116 24.94 12.83 11.25
CA LEU A 116 24.49 13.51 10.03
C LEU A 116 25.43 14.64 9.59
N LYS A 117 26.09 15.30 10.54
CA LYS A 117 26.94 16.48 10.30
C LYS A 117 28.42 16.15 10.12
N HIS A 118 28.89 15.02 10.67
CA HIS A 118 30.31 14.72 10.79
C HIS A 118 30.72 13.32 10.26
N SER A 119 29.78 12.42 9.95
CA SER A 119 30.09 11.11 9.36
C SER A 119 29.99 11.13 7.83
N LYS A 120 31.04 10.67 7.16
CA LYS A 120 31.04 10.44 5.69
C LYS A 120 30.07 9.34 5.25
N GLU A 121 29.61 8.52 6.19
CA GLU A 121 28.56 7.52 5.94
C GLU A 121 27.23 8.23 5.61
N ALA A 122 26.90 9.30 6.33
CA ALA A 122 25.64 10.06 6.17
C ALA A 122 25.54 10.84 4.83
N GLU A 123 26.66 10.96 4.10
CA GLU A 123 26.69 11.47 2.72
C GLU A 123 26.16 10.44 1.71
N ASN A 124 26.29 9.15 2.02
CA ASN A 124 26.17 8.03 1.06
C ASN A 124 25.15 6.96 1.48
N VAL A 125 24.05 7.41 2.08
CA VAL A 125 22.95 6.59 2.61
C VAL A 125 21.63 7.18 2.13
N ASP A 126 20.68 6.32 1.76
CA ASP A 126 19.36 6.73 1.27
C ASP A 126 18.28 6.47 2.33
N TRP A 127 18.42 5.40 3.12
CA TRP A 127 17.50 5.03 4.19
C TRP A 127 18.23 4.76 5.50
N VAL A 128 17.68 5.24 6.61
CA VAL A 128 18.21 5.00 7.95
C VAL A 128 17.21 4.20 8.78
N VAL A 129 17.71 3.16 9.44
CA VAL A 129 17.01 2.38 10.45
C VAL A 129 17.65 2.69 11.80
N ILE A 130 16.93 3.35 12.70
CA ILE A 130 17.39 3.63 14.07
C ILE A 130 16.72 2.64 15.01
N LEU A 131 17.51 1.99 15.87
CA LEU A 131 17.10 1.01 16.87
C LEU A 131 17.60 1.39 18.27
N ASP A 132 16.93 0.89 19.30
CA ASP A 132 17.44 0.90 20.67
C ASP A 132 18.43 -0.27 20.89
N ALA A 133 19.35 -0.14 21.85
CA ALA A 133 20.41 -1.14 22.08
C ALA A 133 19.89 -2.48 22.63
N ASP A 134 18.79 -2.47 23.39
CA ASP A 134 18.13 -3.67 23.93
C ASP A 134 17.19 -4.36 22.95
N MET A 135 17.66 -4.55 21.71
CA MET A 135 16.91 -5.19 20.65
C MET A 135 17.61 -6.42 20.07
N ILE A 136 16.80 -7.41 19.69
CA ILE A 136 17.23 -8.59 18.93
C ILE A 136 16.53 -8.56 17.57
N ILE A 137 17.32 -8.36 16.52
CA ILE A 137 16.89 -8.43 15.12
C ILE A 137 16.71 -9.91 14.76
N ARG A 138 15.47 -10.34 14.52
CA ARG A 138 15.12 -11.71 14.08
C ARG A 138 15.06 -11.83 12.56
N GLY A 139 14.85 -10.72 11.85
CA GLY A 139 14.68 -10.68 10.39
C GLY A 139 15.16 -9.34 9.81
N PRO A 140 15.47 -9.27 8.51
CA PRO A 140 15.96 -8.03 7.90
C PRO A 140 14.86 -6.96 7.89
N ILE A 141 15.24 -5.77 8.35
CA ILE A 141 14.44 -4.56 8.43
C ILE A 141 14.78 -3.73 7.18
N ILE A 142 13.92 -3.83 6.16
CA ILE A 142 14.11 -3.20 4.85
C ILE A 142 13.03 -2.11 4.68
N PRO A 143 13.36 -0.80 4.83
CA PRO A 143 12.36 0.25 5.02
C PRO A 143 11.24 0.28 3.97
N TRP A 144 11.56 0.19 2.68
CA TRP A 144 10.57 0.19 1.61
C TRP A 144 9.70 -1.09 1.57
N GLN A 145 10.21 -2.24 2.00
CA GLN A 145 9.39 -3.47 2.16
C GLN A 145 8.45 -3.38 3.37
N LEU A 146 8.79 -2.56 4.37
CA LEU A 146 7.88 -2.17 5.45
C LEU A 146 6.91 -1.05 5.02
N GLY A 147 7.04 -0.55 3.79
CA GLY A 147 6.21 0.50 3.22
C GLY A 147 6.64 1.94 3.57
N ALA A 148 7.84 2.16 4.10
CA ALA A 148 8.33 3.52 4.35
C ALA A 148 8.50 4.31 3.04
N GLU A 149 8.06 5.55 3.05
CA GLU A 149 8.19 6.53 1.96
C GLU A 149 8.86 7.80 2.50
N LYS A 150 9.44 8.62 1.62
CA LYS A 150 9.88 9.98 2.00
C LYS A 150 8.68 10.78 2.49
N GLY A 151 8.80 11.44 3.64
CA GLY A 151 7.69 12.10 4.34
C GLY A 151 6.76 11.16 5.14
N ARG A 152 6.81 9.83 4.91
CA ARG A 152 6.00 8.83 5.61
C ARG A 152 6.85 7.67 6.16
N PRO A 153 7.67 7.94 7.20
CA PRO A 153 8.48 6.92 7.87
C PRO A 153 7.63 5.80 8.50
N VAL A 154 8.22 4.60 8.65
CA VAL A 154 7.63 3.49 9.41
C VAL A 154 8.17 3.50 10.83
N ALA A 155 7.31 3.27 11.82
CA ALA A 155 7.74 3.11 13.20
C ALA A 155 6.85 2.15 14.01
N ALA A 156 7.38 1.61 15.11
CA ALA A 156 6.61 0.75 16.02
C ALA A 156 5.74 1.58 16.99
N TYR A 157 4.60 1.03 17.39
CA TYR A 157 3.61 1.72 18.24
C TYR A 157 4.00 1.76 19.73
N TYR A 158 4.17 2.97 20.29
CA TYR A 158 4.44 3.22 21.71
C TYR A 158 3.18 3.77 22.41
N GLY A 159 2.20 2.90 22.65
CA GLY A 159 0.89 3.30 23.16
C GLY A 159 0.85 3.93 24.56
N TYR A 160 1.93 3.85 25.33
CA TYR A 160 2.08 4.51 26.63
C TYR A 160 2.37 6.02 26.53
N LEU A 161 2.66 6.54 25.33
CA LEU A 161 2.86 7.98 25.08
C LEU A 161 1.53 8.75 25.10
N VAL A 162 0.88 8.84 26.26
CA VAL A 162 -0.44 9.48 26.43
C VAL A 162 -0.45 11.00 26.19
N GLY A 163 0.71 11.65 26.16
CA GLY A 163 0.90 13.08 25.92
C GLY A 163 0.41 13.58 24.56
N CYS A 164 0.40 12.71 23.54
CA CYS A 164 -0.21 13.03 22.24
C CYS A 164 -1.74 13.26 22.34
N ASP A 165 -2.42 12.67 23.34
CA ASP A 165 -3.87 12.78 23.49
C ASP A 165 -4.30 13.94 24.41
N ASN A 166 -3.36 14.70 24.99
CA ASN A 166 -3.64 15.63 26.08
C ASN A 166 -3.02 17.04 25.90
N ILE A 167 -2.78 17.75 27.01
CA ILE A 167 -2.22 19.10 27.01
C ILE A 167 -0.78 19.16 26.48
N LEU A 168 0.03 18.11 26.69
CA LEU A 168 1.46 18.10 26.39
C LEU A 168 1.73 18.38 24.90
N ALA A 169 0.96 17.75 24.00
CA ALA A 169 1.05 18.03 22.56
C ALA A 169 0.72 19.48 22.18
N LYS A 170 -0.21 20.13 22.90
CA LYS A 170 -0.63 21.51 22.64
C LYS A 170 0.33 22.56 23.21
N LEU A 171 1.18 22.16 24.15
CA LEU A 171 2.29 22.98 24.66
C LEU A 171 3.49 22.90 23.71
N HIS A 172 3.80 21.69 23.23
CA HIS A 172 5.08 21.39 22.57
C HIS A 172 5.03 21.22 21.04
N THR A 173 3.86 21.28 20.41
CA THR A 173 3.79 21.43 18.94
C THR A 173 2.60 22.29 18.50
N LYS A 174 2.79 23.00 17.39
CA LYS A 174 1.75 23.69 16.62
C LYS A 174 0.82 22.72 15.90
N HIS A 175 1.24 21.45 15.75
CA HIS A 175 0.57 20.39 15.00
C HIS A 175 0.22 19.18 15.89
N PRO A 176 -0.53 19.37 17.00
CA PRO A 176 -0.91 18.25 17.88
C PRO A 176 -1.73 17.16 17.15
N GLU A 177 -2.39 17.51 16.04
CA GLU A 177 -3.08 16.57 15.14
C GLU A 177 -2.14 15.60 14.39
N LEU A 178 -0.82 15.85 14.39
CA LEU A 178 0.22 15.00 13.80
C LEU A 178 1.05 14.26 14.85
N CYS A 179 0.66 14.28 16.14
CA CYS A 179 1.39 13.58 17.20
C CYS A 179 1.19 12.05 17.14
N ASP A 180 2.03 11.37 16.37
CA ASP A 180 2.04 9.92 16.29
C ASP A 180 2.74 9.28 17.51
N LYS A 181 2.08 8.32 18.16
CA LYS A 181 2.61 7.59 19.32
C LYS A 181 3.57 6.47 18.92
N VAL A 182 4.82 6.82 18.64
CA VAL A 182 5.80 5.90 18.03
C VAL A 182 7.15 5.88 18.73
N GLY A 183 7.91 4.80 18.50
CA GLY A 183 9.30 4.69 18.94
C GLY A 183 9.90 3.30 18.68
N GLY A 184 11.10 3.09 19.19
CA GLY A 184 11.80 1.80 19.15
C GLY A 184 12.41 1.47 17.78
N LEU A 185 11.57 0.97 16.87
CA LEU A 185 11.92 0.86 15.46
C LEU A 185 11.58 2.18 14.77
N LEU A 186 12.57 2.83 14.16
CA LEU A 186 12.39 4.04 13.36
C LEU A 186 13.02 3.79 11.98
N ALA A 187 12.25 3.85 10.89
CA ALA A 187 12.74 3.61 9.54
C ALA A 187 12.30 4.75 8.59
N MET A 188 13.25 5.55 8.12
CA MET A 188 12.98 6.80 7.38
C MET A 188 14.01 7.12 6.30
N HIS A 189 13.65 8.00 5.36
CA HIS A 189 14.55 8.46 4.30
C HIS A 189 15.59 9.44 4.86
N ILE A 190 16.79 9.48 4.27
CA ILE A 190 17.89 10.32 4.76
C ILE A 190 17.55 11.82 4.77
N ASP A 191 16.77 12.28 3.80
CA ASP A 191 16.36 13.70 3.71
C ASP A 191 15.36 14.08 4.81
N ASP A 192 14.45 13.17 5.15
CA ASP A 192 13.52 13.37 6.27
C ASP A 192 14.32 13.51 7.56
N LEU A 193 15.27 12.58 7.77
CA LEU A 193 16.16 12.56 8.94
C LEU A 193 17.01 13.83 9.06
N ARG A 194 17.48 14.40 7.94
CA ARG A 194 18.27 15.65 7.91
C ARG A 194 17.49 16.86 8.42
N VAL A 195 16.19 16.94 8.13
CA VAL A 195 15.29 18.01 8.63
C VAL A 195 14.79 17.70 10.05
N PHE A 196 14.46 16.43 10.30
CA PHE A 196 13.88 15.94 11.53
C PHE A 196 14.84 15.94 12.73
N ALA A 197 16.07 15.42 12.59
CA ALA A 197 16.95 15.19 13.74
C ALA A 197 17.33 16.46 14.53
N PRO A 198 17.61 17.63 13.90
CA PRO A 198 17.82 18.87 14.64
C PRO A 198 16.58 19.31 15.44
N MET A 199 15.38 19.12 14.87
CA MET A 199 14.11 19.39 15.56
C MET A 199 13.88 18.40 16.71
N TRP A 200 14.24 17.12 16.54
CA TRP A 200 14.15 16.09 17.58
C TRP A 200 15.00 16.44 18.79
N LEU A 201 16.24 16.91 18.59
CA LEU A 201 17.08 17.41 19.68
C LEU A 201 16.43 18.62 20.37
N SER A 202 16.00 19.63 19.59
CA SER A 202 15.39 20.84 20.14
C SER A 202 14.09 20.56 20.92
N LYS A 203 13.24 19.66 20.44
CA LYS A 203 12.00 19.25 21.14
C LYS A 203 12.27 18.31 22.32
N THR A 204 13.38 17.57 22.31
CA THR A 204 13.84 16.84 23.50
C THR A 204 14.29 17.81 24.58
N GLU A 205 15.05 18.87 24.25
CA GLU A 205 15.39 19.96 25.18
C GLU A 205 14.11 20.61 25.75
N GLU A 206 13.16 21.01 24.88
CA GLU A 206 11.91 21.68 25.26
C GLU A 206 11.01 20.86 26.22
N VAL A 207 10.75 19.59 25.92
CA VAL A 207 9.94 18.67 26.77
C VAL A 207 10.72 18.21 28.02
N ARG A 208 12.04 18.41 28.05
CA ARG A 208 12.86 18.14 29.24
C ARG A 208 12.89 19.35 30.18
N GLU A 209 12.85 20.57 29.67
CA GLU A 209 12.77 21.79 30.47
C GLU A 209 11.37 22.05 31.05
N ASP A 210 10.28 21.54 30.45
CA ASP A 210 8.95 21.52 31.07
C ASP A 210 8.82 20.44 32.17
N ARG A 211 9.35 20.77 33.35
CA ARG A 211 9.35 19.88 34.52
C ARG A 211 8.00 19.80 35.23
N ASP A 212 7.13 20.79 35.02
CA ASP A 212 5.81 20.85 35.66
C ASP A 212 4.85 19.82 35.05
N HIS A 213 4.99 19.54 33.75
CA HIS A 213 4.16 18.55 33.04
C HIS A 213 4.73 17.12 33.03
N TRP A 214 5.82 16.83 33.74
CA TRP A 214 6.44 15.48 33.81
C TRP A 214 5.55 14.37 34.41
N ALA A 215 4.44 14.71 35.08
CA ALA A 215 3.61 13.78 35.84
C ALA A 215 3.08 12.59 35.01
N THR A 216 3.00 11.40 35.61
CA THR A 216 2.65 10.13 34.94
C THR A 216 1.29 10.15 34.23
N ASN A 217 0.32 10.94 34.71
CA ASN A 217 -0.98 11.12 34.07
C ASN A 217 -0.95 12.03 32.81
N ILE A 218 0.14 12.74 32.58
CA ILE A 218 0.37 13.64 31.43
C ILE A 218 1.33 12.98 30.43
N THR A 219 2.45 12.43 30.92
CA THR A 219 3.50 11.81 30.09
C THR A 219 3.35 10.30 29.90
N GLY A 220 2.71 9.58 30.83
CA GLY A 220 2.84 8.11 30.90
C GLY A 220 4.19 7.64 31.43
N ASP A 221 5.08 8.53 31.87
CA ASP A 221 6.32 8.17 32.55
C ASP A 221 6.00 7.53 33.91
N ILE A 222 6.21 6.23 34.03
CA ILE A 222 5.94 5.45 35.25
C ILE A 222 6.73 5.93 36.48
N TYR A 223 7.78 6.75 36.29
CA TYR A 223 8.57 7.35 37.38
C TYR A 223 8.21 8.82 37.63
N GLY A 224 7.57 9.51 36.68
CA GLY A 224 7.29 10.94 36.74
C GLY A 224 8.55 11.80 36.90
N LYS A 225 9.56 11.56 36.05
CA LYS A 225 10.88 12.22 36.05
C LYS A 225 11.34 12.72 34.67
N GLY A 226 10.43 12.77 33.68
CA GLY A 226 10.75 13.15 32.31
C GLY A 226 11.70 12.15 31.64
N TRP A 227 11.64 10.87 31.99
CA TRP A 227 12.56 9.87 31.42
C TRP A 227 12.33 9.63 29.93
N ILE A 228 11.11 9.83 29.46
CA ILE A 228 10.66 9.66 28.07
C ILE A 228 10.53 10.99 27.31
N SER A 229 11.14 12.08 27.78
CA SER A 229 11.16 13.37 27.06
C SER A 229 11.79 13.27 25.65
N GLU A 230 12.72 12.35 25.41
CA GLU A 230 13.27 12.03 24.06
C GLU A 230 12.22 11.41 23.12
N MET A 231 11.29 10.61 23.64
CA MET A 231 10.22 9.97 22.85
C MET A 231 9.12 10.98 22.48
N TYR A 232 8.85 11.93 23.38
CA TYR A 232 8.00 13.08 23.07
C TYR A 232 8.70 14.09 22.15
N GLY A 233 9.99 14.33 22.37
CA GLY A 233 10.83 15.09 21.45
C GLY A 233 10.78 14.53 20.03
N TYR A 234 10.81 13.21 19.88
CA TYR A 234 10.63 12.54 18.59
C TYR A 234 9.24 12.84 18.01
N SER A 235 8.18 12.58 18.79
CA SER A 235 6.79 12.67 18.33
C SER A 235 6.39 14.11 17.94
N PHE A 236 6.79 15.11 18.74
CA PHE A 236 6.51 16.52 18.47
C PHE A 236 7.41 17.10 17.38
N ALA A 237 8.67 16.65 17.26
CA ALA A 237 9.52 17.08 16.15
C ALA A 237 9.01 16.57 14.81
N ALA A 238 8.52 15.33 14.75
CA ALA A 238 7.90 14.77 13.55
C ALA A 238 6.68 15.59 13.12
N ALA A 239 5.84 15.98 14.08
CA ALA A 239 4.70 16.87 13.86
C ALA A 239 5.12 18.26 13.33
N GLU A 240 6.13 18.91 13.93
CA GLU A 240 6.64 20.22 13.45
C GLU A 240 7.23 20.15 12.02
N VAL A 241 7.83 19.03 11.62
CA VAL A 241 8.39 18.85 10.26
C VAL A 241 7.43 18.15 9.28
N GLY A 242 6.17 17.94 9.67
CA GLY A 242 5.12 17.38 8.81
C GLY A 242 5.24 15.88 8.47
N LEU A 243 6.06 15.13 9.20
CA LEU A 243 6.17 13.68 9.03
C LEU A 243 4.96 12.97 9.63
N ARG A 244 4.43 11.97 8.93
CA ARG A 244 3.29 11.16 9.40
C ARG A 244 3.60 9.67 9.29
N HIS A 245 3.64 8.98 10.42
CA HIS A 245 4.15 7.61 10.49
C HIS A 245 3.17 6.58 9.94
N LYS A 246 3.71 5.59 9.23
CA LYS A 246 3.04 4.31 9.03
C LYS A 246 3.30 3.46 10.28
N ILE A 247 2.43 3.65 11.28
CA ILE A 247 2.54 2.97 12.58
C ILE A 247 2.23 1.49 12.45
N ASN A 248 3.11 0.64 12.96
CA ASN A 248 2.94 -0.81 13.00
C ASN A 248 2.97 -1.36 14.45
N ASP A 249 2.09 -2.30 14.78
CA ASP A 249 2.00 -2.94 16.09
C ASP A 249 2.24 -4.47 16.06
N ASN A 250 2.90 -4.94 14.98
CA ASN A 250 3.08 -6.35 14.63
C ASN A 250 4.56 -6.73 14.33
N LEU A 251 5.38 -5.77 13.88
CA LEU A 251 6.80 -5.93 13.53
C LEU A 251 7.71 -6.15 14.75
N MET A 252 7.44 -5.44 15.84
CA MET A 252 8.21 -5.45 17.07
C MET A 252 7.38 -6.01 18.22
N ILE A 253 7.97 -6.83 19.09
CA ILE A 253 7.31 -7.36 20.29
C ILE A 253 8.25 -7.35 21.50
N TYR A 254 7.70 -7.11 22.69
CA TYR A 254 8.41 -7.31 23.95
C TYR A 254 8.37 -8.79 24.34
N PRO A 255 9.50 -9.44 24.67
CA PRO A 255 9.48 -10.73 25.36
C PRO A 255 8.57 -10.68 26.60
N GLY A 256 7.86 -11.77 26.86
CA GLY A 256 6.73 -11.84 27.80
C GLY A 256 5.37 -11.65 27.14
N TYR A 257 5.29 -10.97 25.98
CA TYR A 257 4.05 -10.77 25.24
C TYR A 257 3.78 -11.93 24.27
N ILE A 258 2.50 -12.14 23.94
CA ILE A 258 2.06 -13.20 23.03
C ILE A 258 1.88 -12.59 21.63
N PRO A 259 2.57 -13.08 20.58
CA PRO A 259 2.36 -12.58 19.22
C PRO A 259 0.97 -12.98 18.72
N ARG A 260 0.34 -12.09 17.93
CA ARG A 260 -0.96 -12.36 17.31
C ARG A 260 -0.87 -13.59 16.36
N PRO A 261 -1.95 -14.35 16.16
CA PRO A 261 -2.00 -15.39 15.14
C PRO A 261 -1.61 -14.85 13.76
N GLY A 262 -0.79 -15.59 13.01
CA GLY A 262 -0.31 -15.22 11.67
C GLY A 262 0.80 -14.14 11.63
N VAL A 263 0.88 -13.24 12.61
CA VAL A 263 1.92 -12.21 12.72
C VAL A 263 3.24 -12.85 13.15
N GLU A 264 4.32 -12.70 12.38
CA GLU A 264 5.70 -13.03 12.77
C GLU A 264 6.50 -11.74 13.03
N PRO A 265 6.82 -11.39 14.29
CA PRO A 265 7.61 -10.20 14.61
C PRO A 265 9.07 -10.37 14.18
N ILE A 266 9.64 -9.39 13.47
CA ILE A 266 11.04 -9.42 13.01
C ILE A 266 12.02 -8.77 14.01
N LEU A 267 11.50 -8.14 15.07
CA LEU A 267 12.28 -7.42 16.07
C LEU A 267 11.76 -7.73 17.48
N LEU A 268 12.67 -7.99 18.42
CA LEU A 268 12.35 -8.06 19.86
C LEU A 268 12.94 -6.84 20.57
N HIS A 269 12.22 -6.30 21.55
CA HIS A 269 12.70 -5.25 22.44
C HIS A 269 12.64 -5.78 23.88
N TYR A 270 13.78 -6.01 24.53
CA TYR A 270 13.86 -6.68 25.85
C TYR A 270 13.98 -5.72 27.04
N GLY A 271 13.41 -4.50 26.92
CA GLY A 271 13.42 -3.47 27.96
C GLY A 271 12.54 -3.74 29.17
N LEU A 272 11.67 -4.75 29.11
CA LEU A 272 10.75 -5.13 30.20
C LEU A 272 11.13 -6.51 30.79
N PRO A 273 10.87 -6.74 32.09
CA PRO A 273 11.10 -8.04 32.72
C PRO A 273 10.11 -9.10 32.21
N PHE A 274 10.58 -10.34 32.03
CA PHE A 274 9.75 -11.45 31.54
C PHE A 274 10.16 -12.81 32.14
N SER A 275 9.25 -13.79 32.05
CA SER A 275 9.42 -15.13 32.62
C SER A 275 9.09 -16.25 31.64
N VAL A 276 9.65 -17.43 31.89
CA VAL A 276 9.37 -18.70 31.21
C VAL A 276 9.34 -19.81 32.26
N GLY A 277 8.14 -20.16 32.74
CA GLY A 277 7.99 -21.03 33.91
C GLY A 277 8.59 -20.36 35.16
N ASN A 278 9.48 -21.07 35.86
CA ASN A 278 10.17 -20.58 37.05
C ASN A 278 11.43 -19.75 36.74
N TRP A 279 11.88 -19.70 35.48
CA TRP A 279 12.99 -18.86 35.04
C TRP A 279 12.48 -17.46 34.68
N SER A 280 13.29 -16.42 34.92
CA SER A 280 12.98 -15.05 34.52
C SER A 280 14.24 -14.23 34.21
N PHE A 281 14.05 -13.12 33.50
CA PHE A 281 15.08 -12.13 33.20
C PHE A 281 14.54 -10.71 33.39
N ASN A 282 15.41 -9.82 33.87
CA ASN A 282 15.18 -8.39 33.96
C ASN A 282 16.47 -7.66 33.56
N LYS A 283 16.43 -6.87 32.48
CA LYS A 283 17.57 -6.07 32.00
C LYS A 283 18.19 -5.22 33.11
N LEU A 284 17.38 -4.63 33.99
CA LEU A 284 17.84 -3.73 35.05
C LEU A 284 18.64 -4.44 36.15
N ASN A 285 18.53 -5.76 36.30
CA ASN A 285 19.38 -6.53 37.22
C ASN A 285 20.84 -6.64 36.73
N HIS A 286 21.11 -6.27 35.46
CA HIS A 286 22.39 -6.39 34.79
C HIS A 286 22.94 -5.01 34.36
N HIS A 287 22.67 -3.97 35.15
CA HIS A 287 23.12 -2.61 34.85
C HIS A 287 24.65 -2.47 34.96
N GLU A 288 25.23 -2.89 36.08
CA GLU A 288 26.68 -2.85 36.32
C GLU A 288 27.37 -4.16 35.89
N ASP A 289 26.79 -4.91 34.93
CA ASP A 289 27.22 -6.27 34.61
C ASP A 289 28.28 -6.34 33.50
N GLY A 290 29.56 -6.37 33.92
CA GLY A 290 30.73 -6.58 33.07
C GLY A 290 30.85 -7.96 32.38
N ILE A 291 29.75 -8.69 32.20
CA ILE A 291 29.67 -10.03 31.62
C ILE A 291 30.37 -10.20 30.26
N VAL A 292 30.56 -9.13 29.49
CA VAL A 292 31.35 -9.12 28.23
C VAL A 292 32.83 -9.46 28.46
N TYR A 293 33.34 -9.15 29.64
CA TYR A 293 34.74 -9.29 30.03
C TYR A 293 34.99 -10.49 30.95
N ASP A 294 33.96 -10.95 31.68
CA ASP A 294 33.98 -12.17 32.48
C ASP A 294 34.00 -13.44 31.60
N CYS A 295 35.20 -13.90 31.25
CA CYS A 295 35.38 -15.06 30.37
C CYS A 295 34.53 -16.29 30.72
N ASN A 296 33.70 -16.71 29.77
CA ASN A 296 32.76 -17.83 29.81
C ASN A 296 31.52 -17.67 30.71
N ARG A 297 31.30 -16.50 31.32
CA ARG A 297 30.06 -16.16 32.04
C ARG A 297 28.91 -15.90 31.06
N LEU A 298 27.74 -16.48 31.31
CA LEU A 298 26.52 -16.27 30.52
C LEU A 298 25.36 -15.87 31.41
N PHE A 299 24.31 -15.26 30.84
CA PHE A 299 23.05 -15.07 31.55
C PHE A 299 22.43 -16.44 31.90
N PRO A 300 21.69 -16.57 33.01
CA PRO A 300 21.14 -17.85 33.47
C PRO A 300 20.41 -18.63 32.37
N GLU A 301 20.74 -19.92 32.20
CA GLU A 301 20.22 -20.69 31.05
C GLU A 301 18.68 -20.76 31.06
N PRO A 302 18.01 -20.33 29.97
CA PRO A 302 16.55 -20.42 29.88
C PRO A 302 16.11 -21.87 29.60
N PRO A 303 14.85 -22.22 29.91
CA PRO A 303 14.30 -23.54 29.60
C PRO A 303 14.48 -23.93 28.13
N TYR A 304 14.81 -25.20 27.89
CA TYR A 304 15.08 -25.71 26.54
C TYR A 304 13.76 -25.76 25.73
N PRO A 305 13.81 -25.66 24.39
CA PRO A 305 12.58 -25.65 23.56
C PRO A 305 11.64 -26.85 23.78
N ARG A 306 12.18 -28.03 24.15
CA ARG A 306 11.38 -29.22 24.50
C ARG A 306 10.62 -29.06 25.83
N GLU A 307 11.19 -28.36 26.80
CA GLU A 307 10.54 -28.08 28.08
C GLU A 307 9.43 -27.04 27.86
N VAL A 308 9.67 -26.00 27.05
CA VAL A 308 8.62 -25.04 26.63
C VAL A 308 7.48 -25.73 25.86
N GLN A 309 7.80 -26.73 25.02
CA GLN A 309 6.80 -27.56 24.35
C GLN A 309 5.94 -28.42 25.30
N GLN A 310 6.43 -28.71 26.51
CA GLN A 310 5.74 -29.50 27.54
C GLN A 310 5.01 -28.63 28.57
N MET A 311 5.56 -27.45 28.91
CA MET A 311 5.01 -26.54 29.94
C MET A 311 3.67 -25.89 29.57
N GLU A 312 3.39 -25.68 28.28
CA GLU A 312 2.15 -25.05 27.81
C GLU A 312 1.48 -25.91 26.72
N SER A 313 0.16 -25.85 26.67
CA SER A 313 -0.71 -26.51 25.70
C SER A 313 -1.21 -25.57 24.60
N ASP A 314 -1.44 -24.30 24.93
CA ASP A 314 -1.88 -23.27 23.98
C ASP A 314 -0.76 -22.91 22.99
N SER A 315 -1.08 -22.95 21.70
CA SER A 315 -0.09 -22.75 20.63
C SER A 315 0.47 -21.31 20.57
N ASN A 316 -0.36 -20.31 20.85
CA ASN A 316 0.05 -18.90 20.78
C ASN A 316 0.94 -18.54 21.98
N LYS A 317 0.55 -18.95 23.18
CA LYS A 317 1.38 -18.81 24.38
C LYS A 317 2.70 -19.56 24.26
N LYS A 318 2.67 -20.81 23.77
CA LYS A 318 3.88 -21.61 23.48
C LYS A 318 4.81 -20.87 22.51
N ARG A 319 4.27 -20.25 21.47
CA ARG A 319 5.03 -19.41 20.52
C ARG A 319 5.63 -18.17 21.20
N GLY A 320 4.91 -17.49 22.08
CA GLY A 320 5.45 -16.41 22.93
C GLY A 320 6.60 -16.88 23.82
N LEU A 321 6.42 -18.00 24.54
CA LEU A 321 7.48 -18.58 25.38
C LEU A 321 8.70 -19.04 24.57
N LEU A 322 8.52 -19.51 23.33
CA LEU A 322 9.62 -19.83 22.43
C LEU A 322 10.39 -18.56 21.99
N ILE A 323 9.69 -17.45 21.73
CA ILE A 323 10.32 -16.14 21.45
C ILE A 323 11.09 -15.62 22.68
N ASN A 324 10.55 -15.79 23.90
CA ASN A 324 11.23 -15.40 25.14
C ASN A 324 12.58 -16.09 25.29
N ILE A 325 12.64 -17.41 25.04
CA ILE A 325 13.92 -18.14 25.09
C ILE A 325 14.79 -17.87 23.87
N GLU A 326 14.22 -17.57 22.70
CA GLU A 326 14.98 -17.16 21.50
C GLU A 326 15.82 -15.91 21.80
N CYS A 327 15.22 -14.90 22.43
CA CYS A 327 15.89 -13.67 22.86
C CYS A 327 17.16 -13.94 23.69
N MET A 328 17.02 -14.70 24.78
CA MET A 328 18.14 -14.99 25.69
C MET A 328 19.18 -15.91 25.09
N ASN A 329 18.78 -16.86 24.25
CA ASN A 329 19.73 -17.75 23.59
C ASN A 329 20.57 -17.01 22.53
N VAL A 330 20.02 -15.98 21.87
CA VAL A 330 20.79 -15.10 20.96
C VAL A 330 21.73 -14.17 21.74
N LEU A 331 21.32 -13.67 22.92
CA LEU A 331 22.21 -12.93 23.83
C LEU A 331 23.40 -13.79 24.29
N ASN A 332 23.13 -15.00 24.80
CA ASN A 332 24.16 -15.91 25.29
C ASN A 332 25.08 -16.45 24.17
N GLU A 333 24.56 -16.69 22.96
CA GLU A 333 25.41 -16.97 21.79
C GLU A 333 26.32 -15.78 21.47
N GLY A 334 25.81 -14.55 21.54
CA GLY A 334 26.60 -13.34 21.32
C GLY A 334 27.76 -13.24 22.31
N LEU A 335 27.49 -13.44 23.60
CA LEU A 335 28.53 -13.47 24.65
C LEU A 335 29.59 -14.55 24.38
N LEU A 336 29.20 -15.78 24.00
CA LEU A 336 30.15 -16.84 23.65
C LEU A 336 31.05 -16.48 22.45
N LEU A 337 30.50 -15.83 21.44
CA LEU A 337 31.26 -15.36 20.28
C LEU A 337 32.20 -14.22 20.66
N GLN A 338 31.75 -13.31 21.52
CA GLN A 338 32.55 -12.19 22.02
C GLN A 338 33.69 -12.66 22.93
N HIS A 339 33.43 -13.54 23.90
CA HIS A 339 34.48 -14.13 24.75
C HIS A 339 35.55 -14.85 23.94
N LYS A 340 35.14 -15.59 22.90
CA LYS A 340 36.09 -16.19 21.95
C LYS A 340 36.92 -15.12 21.20
N ARG A 341 36.34 -13.97 20.86
CA ARG A 341 37.06 -12.83 20.24
C ARG A 341 38.03 -12.17 21.22
N ASN A 342 37.64 -12.04 22.49
CA ASN A 342 38.46 -11.53 23.60
C ASN A 342 39.59 -12.50 24.03
N GLY A 343 39.78 -13.63 23.34
CA GLY A 343 40.85 -14.59 23.63
C GLY A 343 40.58 -15.50 24.84
N CYS A 344 39.35 -15.54 25.38
CA CYS A 344 39.02 -16.36 26.54
C CYS A 344 39.31 -17.86 26.32
N PRO A 345 39.73 -18.60 27.38
CA PRO A 345 39.90 -20.05 27.29
C PRO A 345 38.57 -20.71 26.93
N LYS A 346 38.62 -21.83 26.19
CA LYS A 346 37.41 -22.56 25.79
C LYS A 346 36.57 -22.92 27.03
N PRO A 347 35.24 -22.67 27.04
CA PRO A 347 34.39 -23.04 28.17
C PRO A 347 34.38 -24.56 28.35
N GLN A 348 34.25 -25.00 29.60
CA GLN A 348 33.98 -26.42 29.90
C GLN A 348 32.68 -26.86 29.20
N TRP A 349 32.57 -28.14 28.84
CA TRP A 349 31.37 -28.64 28.16
C TRP A 349 30.14 -28.57 29.07
N SER A 350 29.00 -28.14 28.52
CA SER A 350 27.68 -28.25 29.15
C SER A 350 26.60 -28.59 28.13
N LYS A 351 25.46 -29.11 28.62
CA LYS A 351 24.24 -29.35 27.83
C LYS A 351 23.81 -28.08 27.06
N TYR A 352 23.89 -26.92 27.70
CA TYR A 352 23.50 -25.63 27.13
C TYR A 352 24.45 -25.17 26.01
N LEU A 353 25.76 -25.30 26.21
CA LEU A 353 26.77 -24.99 25.20
C LEU A 353 26.73 -25.94 24.00
N SER A 354 26.24 -27.17 24.21
CA SER A 354 25.92 -28.12 23.15
C SER A 354 24.65 -27.71 22.38
N PHE A 355 23.61 -27.25 23.10
CA PHE A 355 22.37 -26.72 22.50
C PHE A 355 22.60 -25.45 21.66
N LEU A 356 23.37 -24.47 22.14
CA LEU A 356 23.72 -23.25 21.38
C LEU A 356 24.61 -23.54 20.15
N LYS A 357 25.16 -24.75 20.02
CA LYS A 357 25.88 -25.24 18.81
C LYS A 357 25.05 -26.24 18.00
N SER A 358 23.80 -26.50 18.40
CA SER A 358 22.96 -27.52 17.78
C SER A 358 22.17 -26.98 16.59
N LYS A 359 21.89 -27.86 15.62
CA LYS A 359 21.00 -27.56 14.50
C LYS A 359 19.62 -27.06 14.97
N ILE A 360 19.11 -27.51 16.12
CA ILE A 360 17.82 -27.05 16.67
C ILE A 360 17.85 -25.55 16.96
N PHE A 361 18.92 -25.05 17.61
CA PHE A 361 19.08 -23.63 17.86
C PHE A 361 19.36 -22.83 16.58
N THR A 362 20.13 -23.39 15.64
CA THR A 362 20.32 -22.81 14.30
C THR A 362 18.99 -22.66 13.55
N ASP A 363 18.14 -23.69 13.57
CA ASP A 363 16.83 -23.69 12.91
C ASP A 363 15.86 -22.70 13.57
N LEU A 364 15.86 -22.59 14.91
CA LEU A 364 15.09 -21.59 15.65
C LEU A 364 15.54 -20.15 15.33
N THR A 365 16.85 -19.90 15.22
CA THR A 365 17.43 -18.56 15.00
C THR A 365 17.70 -18.19 13.54
N LYS A 366 17.10 -18.91 12.58
CA LYS A 366 17.06 -18.49 11.17
C LYS A 366 16.38 -17.12 11.00
N PRO A 367 16.79 -16.30 10.01
CA PRO A 367 16.06 -15.10 9.60
C PRO A 367 14.56 -15.34 9.48
N LYS A 368 13.78 -14.50 10.16
CA LYS A 368 12.34 -14.35 9.98
C LYS A 368 12.09 -13.32 8.88
N TYR A 369 10.93 -13.38 8.23
CA TYR A 369 10.50 -12.38 7.26
C TYR A 369 9.07 -11.95 7.62
N PRO A 370 8.66 -10.70 7.33
CA PRO A 370 7.30 -10.26 7.60
C PRO A 370 6.29 -11.14 6.87
N THR A 371 5.23 -11.57 7.57
CA THR A 371 4.04 -12.13 6.91
C THR A 371 3.12 -10.98 6.47
N PRO A 372 2.13 -11.22 5.59
CA PRO A 372 1.10 -10.22 5.29
C PRO A 372 0.39 -9.69 6.55
N ALA A 373 0.27 -10.51 7.60
CA ALA A 373 -0.24 -10.08 8.90
C ALA A 373 0.74 -9.19 9.67
N THR A 374 2.05 -9.44 9.58
CA THR A 374 3.09 -8.55 10.16
C THR A 374 3.06 -7.15 9.53
N LEU A 375 2.76 -7.05 8.24
CA LEU A 375 2.75 -5.77 7.50
C LEU A 375 1.47 -4.94 7.69
N VAL A 376 0.44 -5.44 8.39
CA VAL A 376 -0.78 -4.66 8.68
C VAL A 376 -0.46 -3.48 9.60
N MET A 377 -0.84 -2.27 9.16
CA MET A 377 -0.61 -1.03 9.88
C MET A 377 -1.75 -0.70 10.85
N ARG A 378 -1.47 0.15 11.85
CA ARG A 378 -2.43 0.54 12.88
C ARG A 378 -3.61 1.35 12.31
N GLU A 379 -3.41 2.10 11.22
CA GLU A 379 -4.50 2.79 10.50
C GLU A 379 -5.56 1.78 10.00
N ASP A 380 -5.15 0.58 9.54
CA ASP A 380 -6.07 -0.50 9.13
C ASP A 380 -6.77 -1.21 10.32
N HIS A 381 -6.18 -1.17 11.51
CA HIS A 381 -6.79 -1.72 12.73
C HIS A 381 -7.83 -0.76 13.34
N VAL A 382 -7.55 0.55 13.36
CA VAL A 382 -8.48 1.57 13.88
C VAL A 382 -9.76 1.62 13.02
N GLN A 383 -9.64 1.49 11.70
CA GLN A 383 -10.79 1.39 10.79
C GLN A 383 -11.62 0.09 10.92
N LYS A 384 -11.24 -0.85 11.79
CA LYS A 384 -11.89 -2.16 11.96
C LYS A 384 -12.46 -2.44 13.37
N GLN A 385 -12.38 -1.50 14.32
CA GLN A 385 -12.90 -1.70 15.67
C GLN A 385 -14.16 -0.85 15.98
N PRO A 386 -15.33 -1.48 16.20
CA PRO A 386 -16.50 -0.77 16.73
C PRO A 386 -16.32 -0.48 18.25
N VAL A 387 -16.55 0.77 18.64
CA VAL A 387 -16.40 1.25 20.03
C VAL A 387 -17.29 0.46 21.00
N LYS A 388 -16.72 -0.08 22.09
CA LYS A 388 -17.45 -0.75 23.17
C LYS A 388 -17.17 -0.12 24.53
N LYS A 389 -18.22 -0.03 25.35
CA LYS A 389 -18.21 0.53 26.71
C LYS A 389 -17.73 -0.50 27.75
N GLU A 390 -17.52 -0.02 28.97
CA GLU A 390 -16.81 -0.72 30.05
C GLU A 390 -17.56 -1.92 30.68
N HIS A 391 -16.84 -2.65 31.55
CA HIS A 391 -17.22 -3.97 32.08
C HIS A 391 -18.13 -3.97 33.31
N VAL A 392 -18.99 -4.99 33.41
CA VAL A 392 -19.38 -5.63 34.68
C VAL A 392 -19.35 -7.17 34.47
N PRO A 393 -18.72 -7.99 35.34
CA PRO A 393 -18.44 -9.40 35.04
C PRO A 393 -19.36 -10.42 35.73
N LYS A 394 -19.54 -11.63 35.15
CA LYS A 394 -19.56 -12.93 35.89
C LYS A 394 -19.63 -14.22 35.04
N ARG A 395 -18.82 -15.20 35.49
CA ARG A 395 -18.99 -16.68 35.50
C ARG A 395 -18.66 -17.54 34.25
N ARG A 396 -18.25 -18.79 34.58
CA ARG A 396 -17.65 -19.83 33.74
C ARG A 396 -18.65 -20.96 33.41
N ALA A 397 -18.53 -21.56 32.22
CA ALA A 397 -18.65 -22.99 31.90
C ALA A 397 -18.51 -23.15 30.36
N LYS A 398 -18.04 -24.24 29.75
CA LYS A 398 -17.08 -25.32 30.10
C LYS A 398 -16.58 -25.89 28.73
N LYS A 399 -15.53 -26.72 28.68
CA LYS A 399 -15.07 -27.35 27.42
C LYS A 399 -16.03 -28.44 26.95
N GLU A 400 -16.06 -28.73 25.65
CA GLU A 400 -15.88 -30.11 25.15
C GLU A 400 -15.17 -30.13 23.78
N HIS A 401 -14.74 -31.31 23.31
CA HIS A 401 -13.66 -31.44 22.32
C HIS A 401 -13.66 -32.83 21.65
N VAL A 402 -13.67 -32.92 20.31
CA VAL A 402 -13.55 -34.17 19.52
C VAL A 402 -13.00 -33.87 18.10
N PRO A 403 -12.29 -34.79 17.40
CA PRO A 403 -11.16 -34.39 16.53
C PRO A 403 -11.34 -34.54 15.00
N LYS A 404 -10.32 -34.07 14.25
CA LYS A 404 -10.15 -34.24 12.79
C LYS A 404 -9.56 -35.60 12.39
N PRO A 405 -9.86 -36.13 11.19
CA PRO A 405 -9.01 -37.02 10.40
C PRO A 405 -7.95 -36.25 9.55
N PRO A 406 -6.96 -36.92 8.91
CA PRO A 406 -5.69 -36.27 8.56
C PRO A 406 -5.33 -36.14 7.05
N VAL A 407 -4.56 -35.07 6.77
CA VAL A 407 -3.31 -34.99 5.95
C VAL A 407 -3.23 -35.69 4.59
N LYS A 408 -2.86 -34.91 3.56
CA LYS A 408 -1.72 -35.20 2.67
C LYS A 408 -1.12 -33.92 2.07
N GLU A 409 0.21 -33.82 2.12
CA GLU A 409 1.03 -32.87 1.36
C GLU A 409 1.60 -33.62 0.13
N ASP A 410 1.99 -32.92 -0.93
CA ASP A 410 3.17 -33.35 -1.71
C ASP A 410 3.77 -32.25 -2.62
N LEU A 411 5.11 -32.24 -2.63
CA LEU A 411 6.06 -31.83 -3.68
C LEU A 411 6.02 -30.43 -4.33
N VAL A 412 7.07 -29.66 -4.02
CA VAL A 412 7.54 -28.48 -4.77
C VAL A 412 8.47 -28.89 -5.92
N GLN A 413 8.36 -28.23 -7.08
CA GLN A 413 9.44 -28.18 -8.09
C GLN A 413 9.98 -26.76 -8.23
N LYS A 414 11.22 -26.64 -8.73
CA LYS A 414 12.03 -25.42 -8.68
C LYS A 414 12.77 -25.21 -10.01
N GLN A 415 12.78 -23.99 -10.54
CA GLN A 415 13.58 -23.59 -11.71
C GLN A 415 14.35 -22.28 -11.44
N PRO A 416 15.38 -21.94 -12.24
CA PRO A 416 16.53 -21.15 -11.78
C PRO A 416 16.50 -19.66 -12.14
N GLU A 417 17.34 -18.89 -11.44
CA GLU A 417 17.64 -17.48 -11.68
C GLU A 417 18.69 -17.30 -12.79
N LEU A 418 18.67 -16.13 -13.45
CA LEU A 418 19.81 -15.57 -14.19
C LEU A 418 19.77 -14.04 -14.09
N ASP A 419 20.77 -13.44 -13.44
CA ASP A 419 20.89 -11.99 -13.29
C ASP A 419 21.43 -11.32 -14.56
N GLU A 420 20.81 -10.21 -14.97
CA GLU A 420 21.51 -9.14 -15.71
C GLU A 420 21.53 -7.87 -14.84
N LEU A 421 22.68 -7.19 -14.83
CA LEU A 421 22.93 -5.99 -14.02
C LEU A 421 22.20 -4.77 -14.59
N GLN A 422 20.98 -4.51 -14.14
CA GLN A 422 20.25 -3.28 -14.49
C GLN A 422 20.50 -2.13 -13.51
N GLU A 423 20.50 -0.91 -14.05
CA GLU A 423 20.66 0.36 -13.34
C GLU A 423 19.53 0.59 -12.31
N PRO A 424 19.70 1.47 -11.31
CA PRO A 424 18.65 1.76 -10.32
C PRO A 424 17.34 2.16 -11.01
N TYR A 425 16.31 1.32 -10.81
CA TYR A 425 15.07 1.39 -11.55
C TYR A 425 14.31 2.72 -11.35
N PRO A 426 13.79 3.33 -12.45
CA PRO A 426 13.16 4.63 -12.40
C PRO A 426 11.83 4.61 -11.62
N LYS A 427 11.50 5.74 -10.98
CA LYS A 427 10.30 5.89 -10.16
C LYS A 427 9.02 5.80 -10.98
N ILE A 428 8.03 5.09 -10.45
CA ILE A 428 6.72 4.85 -11.07
C ILE A 428 5.60 5.46 -10.23
N HIS A 429 4.57 5.99 -10.87
CA HIS A 429 3.27 6.26 -10.24
C HIS A 429 2.14 5.76 -11.15
N THR A 430 1.08 5.20 -10.55
CA THR A 430 -0.04 4.56 -11.28
C THR A 430 -1.28 5.45 -11.20
N LEU A 431 -1.93 5.70 -12.34
CA LEU A 431 -3.16 6.49 -12.43
C LEU A 431 -4.29 5.66 -13.02
N PHE A 432 -5.53 5.87 -12.56
CA PHE A 432 -6.72 5.34 -13.21
C PHE A 432 -7.89 6.32 -13.11
N SER A 433 -8.72 6.40 -14.16
CA SER A 433 -9.83 7.34 -14.24
C SER A 433 -11.16 6.71 -13.80
N THR A 434 -12.00 7.49 -13.13
CA THR A 434 -13.30 7.09 -12.56
C THR A 434 -14.27 8.28 -12.54
N GLU A 435 -15.56 8.01 -12.40
CA GLU A 435 -16.60 9.02 -12.12
C GLU A 435 -17.27 8.76 -10.77
N CYS A 436 -17.95 9.75 -10.19
CA CYS A 436 -18.76 9.61 -8.97
C CYS A 436 -19.99 8.70 -9.20
N SER A 437 -19.82 7.38 -9.28
CA SER A 437 -20.93 6.43 -9.40
C SER A 437 -20.63 5.07 -8.77
N THR A 438 -21.70 4.38 -8.33
CA THR A 438 -21.66 3.01 -7.78
C THR A 438 -20.99 2.01 -8.74
N TYR A 439 -21.14 2.22 -10.04
CA TYR A 439 -20.46 1.46 -11.09
C TYR A 439 -18.92 1.52 -10.95
N PHE A 440 -18.36 2.71 -10.77
CA PHE A 440 -16.91 2.88 -10.60
C PHE A 440 -16.44 2.58 -9.18
N ASP A 441 -17.31 2.61 -8.18
CA ASP A 441 -16.96 2.27 -6.80
C ASP A 441 -16.52 0.80 -6.66
N TRP A 442 -17.25 -0.14 -7.28
CA TRP A 442 -16.86 -1.55 -7.22
C TRP A 442 -15.65 -1.89 -8.11
N GLN A 443 -15.51 -1.22 -9.25
CA GLN A 443 -14.31 -1.29 -10.09
C GLN A 443 -13.08 -0.78 -9.32
N THR A 444 -13.20 0.36 -8.62
CA THR A 444 -12.17 0.91 -7.73
C THR A 444 -11.75 -0.11 -6.67
N VAL A 445 -12.69 -0.81 -6.04
CA VAL A 445 -12.38 -1.85 -5.03
C VAL A 445 -11.64 -3.03 -5.64
N GLY A 446 -12.03 -3.51 -6.83
CA GLY A 446 -11.33 -4.57 -7.55
C GLY A 446 -9.89 -4.20 -7.94
N LEU A 447 -9.71 -3.03 -8.54
CA LEU A 447 -8.38 -2.53 -8.93
C LEU A 447 -7.50 -2.26 -7.70
N MET A 448 -8.01 -1.61 -6.65
CA MET A 448 -7.24 -1.34 -5.43
C MET A 448 -6.93 -2.59 -4.59
N HIS A 449 -7.69 -3.68 -4.72
CA HIS A 449 -7.33 -4.98 -4.15
C HIS A 449 -6.22 -5.63 -4.98
N SER A 450 -6.43 -5.76 -6.29
CA SER A 450 -5.49 -6.43 -7.19
C SER A 450 -4.14 -5.72 -7.32
N PHE A 451 -4.11 -4.37 -7.34
CA PHE A 451 -2.88 -3.56 -7.24
C PHE A 451 -2.01 -4.00 -6.05
N ARG A 452 -2.60 -4.12 -4.85
CA ARG A 452 -1.89 -4.53 -3.62
C ARG A 452 -1.37 -5.97 -3.69
N MET A 453 -2.05 -6.85 -4.42
CA MET A 453 -1.65 -8.26 -4.60
C MET A 453 -0.58 -8.43 -5.70
N SER A 454 -0.59 -7.56 -6.71
CA SER A 454 0.28 -7.64 -7.90
C SER A 454 1.76 -7.35 -7.65
N GLY A 455 2.10 -6.75 -6.51
CA GLY A 455 3.46 -6.27 -6.23
C GLY A 455 3.86 -5.03 -7.05
N GLN A 456 2.90 -4.30 -7.65
CA GLN A 456 3.16 -3.11 -8.45
C GLN A 456 4.00 -2.07 -7.65
N PRO A 457 5.19 -1.69 -8.14
CA PRO A 457 5.98 -0.63 -7.52
C PRO A 457 5.38 0.76 -7.76
N GLY A 458 5.64 1.67 -6.82
CA GLY A 458 5.17 3.04 -6.87
C GLY A 458 3.82 3.26 -6.17
N ASN A 459 3.39 4.52 -6.14
CA ASN A 459 2.08 4.90 -5.61
C ASN A 459 0.98 4.72 -6.65
N ILE A 460 -0.29 4.73 -6.21
CA ILE A 460 -1.47 4.75 -7.07
C ILE A 460 -2.39 5.92 -6.70
N THR A 461 -3.01 6.55 -7.69
CA THR A 461 -4.03 7.58 -7.49
C THR A 461 -5.20 7.38 -8.43
N ARG A 462 -6.39 7.33 -7.84
CA ARG A 462 -7.66 7.42 -8.54
C ARG A 462 -7.90 8.87 -8.95
N LEU A 463 -8.14 9.09 -10.23
CA LEU A 463 -8.60 10.36 -10.77
C LEU A 463 -10.13 10.29 -10.81
N LEU A 464 -10.80 11.04 -9.94
CA LEU A 464 -12.24 10.94 -9.72
C LEU A 464 -12.94 12.19 -10.27
N SER A 465 -13.66 12.00 -11.37
CA SER A 465 -14.34 13.06 -12.14
C SER A 465 -15.80 13.18 -11.74
N CYS A 466 -16.21 14.33 -11.18
CA CYS A 466 -17.56 14.49 -10.63
C CYS A 466 -18.15 15.86 -10.96
N THR A 467 -19.49 15.97 -11.03
CA THR A 467 -20.14 17.28 -10.95
C THR A 467 -20.10 17.81 -9.51
N ASN A 468 -20.37 19.10 -9.33
CA ASN A 468 -20.52 19.69 -7.99
C ASN A 468 -21.74 19.14 -7.24
N GLU A 469 -22.65 18.47 -7.93
CA GLU A 469 -23.90 17.93 -7.41
C GLU A 469 -23.65 16.50 -6.90
N ASP A 470 -23.10 15.62 -7.76
CA ASP A 470 -22.74 14.25 -7.39
C ASP A 470 -21.76 14.23 -6.21
N LEU A 471 -20.77 15.12 -6.22
CA LEU A 471 -19.71 15.17 -5.21
C LEU A 471 -20.22 15.51 -3.79
N LYS A 472 -21.44 16.05 -3.65
CA LYS A 472 -22.07 16.34 -2.34
C LYS A 472 -22.75 15.10 -1.73
N GLU A 473 -23.23 14.17 -2.55
CA GLU A 473 -23.99 13.00 -2.12
C GLU A 473 -23.23 11.67 -2.29
N TYR A 474 -22.09 11.72 -3.00
CA TYR A 474 -21.17 10.61 -3.20
C TYR A 474 -20.62 10.06 -1.87
N LYS A 475 -20.33 8.75 -1.85
CA LYS A 475 -19.92 8.01 -0.64
C LYS A 475 -18.57 7.32 -0.80
N GLY A 476 -18.18 6.97 -2.03
CA GLY A 476 -16.95 6.24 -2.34
C GLY A 476 -15.64 7.03 -2.21
N HIS A 477 -15.63 8.19 -1.52
CA HIS A 477 -14.44 9.04 -1.33
C HIS A 477 -13.19 8.26 -0.87
N ASN A 478 -13.37 7.35 0.09
CA ASN A 478 -12.28 6.65 0.78
C ASN A 478 -11.89 5.30 0.15
N LEU A 479 -12.35 4.99 -1.06
CA LEU A 479 -12.07 3.69 -1.72
C LEU A 479 -10.63 3.58 -2.24
N ALA A 480 -10.01 4.71 -2.60
CA ALA A 480 -8.65 4.82 -3.11
C ALA A 480 -8.02 6.18 -2.71
N PRO A 481 -6.68 6.33 -2.72
CA PRO A 481 -6.05 7.65 -2.75
C PRO A 481 -6.59 8.40 -3.97
N THR A 482 -7.23 9.56 -3.76
CA THR A 482 -8.10 10.18 -4.78
C THR A 482 -7.69 11.62 -5.05
N HIS A 483 -7.47 11.94 -6.33
CA HIS A 483 -7.42 13.31 -6.86
C HIS A 483 -8.79 13.65 -7.44
N TYR A 484 -9.39 14.75 -6.98
CA TYR A 484 -10.72 15.18 -7.44
C TYR A 484 -10.58 16.05 -8.69
N VAL A 485 -11.46 15.81 -9.66
CA VAL A 485 -11.45 16.46 -10.98
C VAL A 485 -12.86 16.95 -11.32
N PRO A 486 -13.03 18.18 -11.85
CA PRO A 486 -14.30 18.60 -12.42
C PRO A 486 -14.69 17.69 -13.60
N SER A 487 -15.89 17.09 -13.56
CA SER A 487 -16.39 16.27 -14.66
C SER A 487 -16.47 17.08 -15.96
N MET A 488 -15.89 16.53 -17.02
CA MET A 488 -16.08 16.98 -18.39
C MET A 488 -17.05 16.08 -19.17
N SER A 489 -17.73 15.13 -18.50
CA SER A 489 -18.73 14.21 -19.09
C SER A 489 -19.84 14.95 -19.85
N ARG A 490 -20.06 16.24 -19.56
CA ARG A 490 -20.84 17.15 -20.38
C ARG A 490 -19.99 18.36 -20.80
N HIS A 491 -19.73 18.47 -22.10
CA HIS A 491 -18.85 19.50 -22.66
C HIS A 491 -19.43 20.91 -22.43
N PRO A 492 -18.68 21.87 -21.86
CA PRO A 492 -19.22 23.14 -21.37
C PRO A 492 -19.82 24.06 -22.45
N LEU A 493 -19.20 24.12 -23.64
CA LEU A 493 -19.69 24.98 -24.75
C LEU A 493 -20.79 24.35 -25.61
N THR A 494 -20.64 23.08 -26.01
CA THR A 494 -21.57 22.40 -26.93
C THR A 494 -22.73 21.70 -26.22
N GLY A 495 -22.58 21.42 -24.92
CA GLY A 495 -23.53 20.63 -24.14
C GLY A 495 -23.55 19.14 -24.46
N ASP A 496 -22.65 18.64 -25.32
CA ASP A 496 -22.56 17.22 -25.69
C ASP A 496 -22.23 16.35 -24.47
N TRP A 497 -22.78 15.14 -24.43
CA TRP A 497 -22.52 14.20 -23.34
C TRP A 497 -21.61 13.07 -23.82
N TYR A 498 -20.42 12.99 -23.21
CA TYR A 498 -19.39 12.05 -23.57
C TYR A 498 -18.44 11.75 -22.39
N PRO A 499 -18.76 10.78 -21.52
CA PRO A 499 -18.02 10.54 -20.27
C PRO A 499 -16.54 10.16 -20.44
N ALA A 500 -16.16 9.49 -21.54
CA ALA A 500 -14.78 9.00 -21.71
C ALA A 500 -13.74 10.12 -21.83
N ILE A 501 -14.15 11.36 -22.18
CA ILE A 501 -13.28 12.54 -22.16
C ILE A 501 -12.68 12.85 -20.78
N ASN A 502 -13.27 12.31 -19.70
CA ASN A 502 -12.70 12.42 -18.37
C ASN A 502 -11.31 11.77 -18.28
N LYS A 503 -11.01 10.69 -19.03
CA LYS A 503 -9.69 10.03 -18.98
C LYS A 503 -8.55 11.00 -19.37
N PRO A 504 -8.55 11.66 -20.55
CA PRO A 504 -7.58 12.71 -20.85
C PRO A 504 -7.69 13.94 -19.94
N ALA A 505 -8.91 14.44 -19.68
CA ALA A 505 -9.10 15.67 -18.90
C ALA A 505 -8.55 15.54 -17.47
N ALA A 506 -8.77 14.39 -16.83
CA ALA A 506 -8.34 14.12 -15.46
C ALA A 506 -6.82 13.90 -15.36
N VAL A 507 -6.20 13.27 -16.36
CA VAL A 507 -4.74 13.14 -16.43
C VAL A 507 -4.08 14.52 -16.61
N LEU A 508 -4.62 15.36 -17.49
CA LEU A 508 -4.17 16.75 -17.64
C LEU A 508 -4.39 17.56 -16.35
N HIS A 509 -5.53 17.38 -15.67
CA HIS A 509 -5.83 18.05 -14.41
C HIS A 509 -4.87 17.62 -13.28
N TRP A 510 -4.49 16.34 -13.21
CA TRP A 510 -3.52 15.83 -12.24
C TRP A 510 -2.13 16.44 -12.44
N LEU A 511 -1.62 16.43 -13.67
CA LEU A 511 -0.30 16.98 -14.02
C LEU A 511 -0.13 18.47 -13.68
N ASN A 512 -1.23 19.23 -13.68
CA ASN A 512 -1.23 20.67 -13.40
C ASN A 512 -1.43 21.01 -11.91
N HIS A 513 -1.78 20.03 -11.06
CA HIS A 513 -2.14 20.27 -9.66
C HIS A 513 -1.40 19.38 -8.64
N VAL A 514 -0.61 18.40 -9.10
CA VAL A 514 0.14 17.47 -8.25
C VAL A 514 1.61 17.51 -8.61
N ASP A 515 2.46 17.87 -7.64
CA ASP A 515 3.91 17.68 -7.75
C ASP A 515 4.24 16.19 -7.62
N THR A 516 5.14 15.70 -8.46
CA THR A 516 5.47 14.27 -8.55
C THR A 516 6.92 14.07 -8.98
N ASP A 517 7.61 13.19 -8.24
CA ASP A 517 8.97 12.74 -8.51
C ASP A 517 9.01 11.42 -9.30
N ALA A 518 7.87 10.98 -9.84
CA ALA A 518 7.79 9.81 -10.70
C ALA A 518 8.32 10.11 -12.11
N GLU A 519 9.23 9.26 -12.58
CA GLU A 519 9.83 9.34 -13.92
C GLU A 519 8.94 8.69 -14.98
N PHE A 520 8.17 7.67 -14.60
CA PHE A 520 7.18 7.01 -15.45
C PHE A 520 5.81 6.98 -14.79
N ILE A 521 4.79 7.18 -15.61
CA ILE A 521 3.39 7.03 -15.23
C ILE A 521 2.83 5.80 -15.92
N VAL A 522 2.20 4.92 -15.14
CA VAL A 522 1.38 3.81 -15.63
C VAL A 522 -0.08 4.25 -15.58
N ILE A 523 -0.78 4.29 -16.72
CA ILE A 523 -2.20 4.62 -16.79
C ILE A 523 -3.00 3.35 -17.06
N LEU A 524 -4.02 3.10 -16.25
CA LEU A 524 -4.95 1.96 -16.29
C LEU A 524 -6.40 2.46 -16.38
N ASP A 525 -7.30 1.58 -16.81
CA ASP A 525 -8.74 1.79 -16.68
C ASP A 525 -9.28 1.14 -15.39
N ALA A 526 -10.42 1.60 -14.91
CA ALA A 526 -10.99 1.11 -13.64
C ALA A 526 -11.43 -0.36 -13.71
N ASP A 527 -11.84 -0.85 -14.89
CA ASP A 527 -12.20 -2.25 -15.13
C ASP A 527 -11.00 -3.14 -15.48
N MET A 528 -9.89 -2.92 -14.77
CA MET A 528 -8.69 -3.75 -14.83
C MET A 528 -8.46 -4.49 -13.50
N ILE A 529 -8.03 -5.75 -13.57
CA ILE A 529 -7.48 -6.53 -12.43
C ILE A 529 -6.01 -6.78 -12.69
N MET A 530 -5.15 -6.38 -11.75
CA MET A 530 -3.70 -6.63 -11.83
C MET A 530 -3.32 -8.02 -11.30
N ARG A 531 -2.50 -8.73 -12.07
CA ARG A 531 -1.98 -10.08 -11.79
C ARG A 531 -0.50 -10.08 -11.40
N GLY A 532 0.22 -9.02 -11.76
CA GLY A 532 1.65 -8.83 -11.50
C GLY A 532 2.08 -7.40 -11.85
N SER A 533 3.35 -7.09 -11.62
CA SER A 533 3.92 -5.76 -11.88
C SER A 533 3.95 -5.39 -13.37
N ILE A 534 3.74 -4.11 -13.63
CA ILE A 534 3.84 -3.42 -14.92
C ILE A 534 4.97 -2.39 -14.75
N THR A 535 6.16 -2.68 -15.26
CA THR A 535 7.33 -1.82 -15.06
C THR A 535 7.92 -1.32 -16.39
N PRO A 536 8.49 -0.09 -16.43
CA PRO A 536 9.15 0.44 -17.61
C PRO A 536 10.29 -0.44 -18.15
N TRP A 537 11.04 -1.11 -17.28
CA TRP A 537 12.22 -1.90 -17.68
C TRP A 537 11.85 -3.27 -18.25
N GLU A 538 10.88 -3.99 -17.65
CA GLU A 538 10.36 -5.25 -18.22
C GLU A 538 9.84 -5.03 -19.65
N PHE A 539 9.06 -3.96 -19.85
CA PHE A 539 8.40 -3.68 -21.13
C PHE A 539 9.18 -2.69 -22.04
N LYS A 540 10.39 -2.27 -21.62
CA LYS A 540 11.33 -1.43 -22.38
C LYS A 540 10.82 -0.02 -22.74
N ALA A 541 9.92 0.53 -21.92
CA ALA A 541 9.45 1.91 -22.04
C ALA A 541 10.61 2.90 -21.80
N ALA A 542 10.67 3.96 -22.60
CA ALA A 542 11.68 5.00 -22.48
C ALA A 542 11.12 6.38 -22.84
N ARG A 543 11.90 7.43 -22.58
CA ARG A 543 11.59 8.80 -23.05
C ARG A 543 11.52 8.83 -24.58
N GLY A 544 10.45 9.40 -25.13
CA GLY A 544 10.10 9.36 -26.56
C GLY A 544 9.60 8.01 -27.07
N ARG A 545 9.53 6.98 -26.21
CA ARG A 545 9.12 5.61 -26.57
C ARG A 545 8.24 4.98 -25.47
N PRO A 546 6.99 5.46 -25.32
CA PRO A 546 6.02 4.83 -24.43
C PRO A 546 5.74 3.36 -24.81
N VAL A 547 5.25 2.57 -23.86
CA VAL A 547 4.64 1.26 -24.12
C VAL A 547 3.13 1.40 -24.04
N SER A 548 2.39 0.68 -24.88
CA SER A 548 0.96 0.48 -24.65
C SER A 548 0.45 -0.85 -25.21
N THR A 549 -0.65 -1.35 -24.67
CA THR A 549 -1.37 -2.50 -25.21
C THR A 549 -2.10 -2.12 -26.50
N PRO A 550 -2.04 -2.96 -27.56
CA PRO A 550 -2.71 -2.65 -28.82
C PRO A 550 -4.24 -2.67 -28.68
N TYR A 551 -4.89 -1.85 -29.49
CA TYR A 551 -6.33 -1.88 -29.73
C TYR A 551 -6.56 -2.06 -31.24
N ASP A 552 -6.44 -3.29 -31.74
CA ASP A 552 -6.42 -3.55 -33.19
C ASP A 552 -7.74 -3.24 -33.92
N TYR A 553 -8.84 -3.07 -33.17
CA TYR A 553 -10.12 -2.56 -33.69
C TYR A 553 -10.06 -1.07 -34.09
N LEU A 554 -9.02 -0.32 -33.71
CA LEU A 554 -8.81 1.08 -34.11
C LEU A 554 -8.32 1.18 -35.57
N ILE A 555 -9.20 0.95 -36.53
CA ILE A 555 -8.88 1.01 -37.97
C ILE A 555 -8.64 2.44 -38.51
N GLY A 556 -8.91 3.48 -37.73
CA GLY A 556 -8.82 4.89 -38.11
C GLY A 556 -7.41 5.40 -38.43
N CYS A 557 -6.38 4.78 -37.86
CA CYS A 557 -4.98 5.07 -38.21
C CYS A 557 -4.66 4.76 -39.68
N ASP A 558 -5.29 3.74 -40.27
CA ASP A 558 -4.96 3.24 -41.61
C ASP A 558 -5.71 4.00 -42.73
N ASN A 559 -6.60 4.95 -42.40
CA ASN A 559 -7.60 5.47 -43.36
C ASN A 559 -7.68 7.01 -43.44
N VAL A 560 -8.85 7.54 -43.78
CA VAL A 560 -9.09 9.00 -43.90
C VAL A 560 -9.06 9.71 -42.55
N LEU A 561 -9.44 9.04 -41.45
CA LEU A 561 -9.57 9.66 -40.13
C LEU A 561 -8.23 10.23 -39.64
N ALA A 562 -7.14 9.47 -39.73
CA ALA A 562 -5.80 9.97 -39.41
C ALA A 562 -5.40 11.19 -40.26
N LYS A 563 -5.75 11.20 -41.55
CA LYS A 563 -5.42 12.30 -42.49
C LYS A 563 -6.25 13.57 -42.27
N LEU A 564 -7.33 13.49 -41.50
CA LEU A 564 -8.15 14.63 -41.07
C LEU A 564 -7.70 15.16 -39.71
N HIS A 565 -7.33 14.27 -38.79
CA HIS A 565 -7.14 14.58 -37.37
C HIS A 565 -5.68 14.60 -36.91
N THR A 566 -4.71 14.21 -37.74
CA THR A 566 -3.27 14.44 -37.46
C THR A 566 -2.47 14.91 -38.67
N SER A 567 -1.45 15.73 -38.39
CA SER A 567 -0.39 16.14 -39.32
C SER A 567 0.58 15.00 -39.67
N HIS A 568 0.63 13.95 -38.84
CA HIS A 568 1.54 12.81 -38.94
C HIS A 568 0.80 11.47 -38.97
N PRO A 569 -0.06 11.19 -39.98
CA PRO A 569 -0.80 9.94 -40.07
C PRO A 569 0.09 8.69 -40.11
N GLU A 570 1.34 8.82 -40.59
CA GLU A 570 2.37 7.77 -40.56
C GLU A 570 2.86 7.38 -39.15
N ALA A 571 2.57 8.19 -38.13
CA ALA A 571 2.94 7.96 -36.73
C ALA A 571 1.75 7.53 -35.85
N CYS A 572 0.60 7.16 -36.44
CA CYS A 572 -0.58 6.72 -35.72
C CYS A 572 -0.46 5.24 -35.30
N ASP A 573 -0.01 4.97 -34.07
CA ASP A 573 -0.07 3.65 -33.46
C ASP A 573 -1.48 3.33 -32.92
N LYS A 574 -1.91 2.06 -33.03
CA LYS A 574 -3.21 1.58 -32.53
C LYS A 574 -3.14 1.17 -31.06
N VAL A 575 -3.26 2.13 -30.15
CA VAL A 575 -2.93 1.98 -28.71
C VAL A 575 -3.91 2.72 -27.80
N GLY A 576 -3.82 2.50 -26.47
CA GLY A 576 -4.57 3.30 -25.48
C GLY A 576 -5.09 2.57 -24.23
N GLY A 577 -4.82 1.27 -24.09
CA GLY A 577 -5.25 0.47 -22.92
C GLY A 577 -4.36 0.69 -21.70
N VAL A 578 -3.54 -0.30 -21.34
CA VAL A 578 -2.42 -0.03 -20.42
C VAL A 578 -1.44 0.89 -21.14
N ILE A 579 -0.99 1.94 -20.46
CA ILE A 579 -0.04 2.92 -20.98
C ILE A 579 1.12 3.02 -19.97
N ILE A 580 2.37 2.94 -20.44
CA ILE A 580 3.57 3.24 -19.65
C ILE A 580 4.30 4.37 -20.37
N MET A 581 4.32 5.57 -19.78
CA MET A 581 4.85 6.78 -20.43
C MET A 581 5.77 7.55 -19.48
N HIS A 582 6.90 8.03 -20.00
CA HIS A 582 7.81 8.89 -19.25
C HIS A 582 7.16 10.27 -18.96
N ILE A 583 7.32 10.80 -17.75
CA ILE A 583 6.62 12.00 -17.25
C ILE A 583 6.77 13.23 -18.15
N ASP A 584 7.98 13.49 -18.66
CA ASP A 584 8.26 14.64 -19.54
C ASP A 584 7.66 14.50 -20.95
N ASP A 585 7.21 13.31 -21.35
CA ASP A 585 6.44 13.13 -22.59
C ASP A 585 4.95 13.27 -22.31
N LEU A 586 4.49 12.68 -21.20
CA LEU A 586 3.12 12.84 -20.71
C LEU A 586 2.75 14.32 -20.48
N ARG A 587 3.68 15.13 -19.95
CA ARG A 587 3.52 16.59 -19.77
C ARG A 587 3.27 17.35 -21.09
N LYS A 588 3.83 16.89 -22.21
CA LYS A 588 3.58 17.46 -23.55
C LYS A 588 2.28 16.90 -24.15
N PHE A 589 2.06 15.61 -23.93
CA PHE A 589 1.03 14.80 -24.56
C PHE A 589 -0.38 15.05 -23.99
N ALA A 590 -0.54 15.23 -22.68
CA ALA A 590 -1.86 15.24 -22.04
C ALA A 590 -2.81 16.33 -22.56
N LEU A 591 -2.28 17.50 -22.96
CA LEU A 591 -3.09 18.56 -23.57
C LEU A 591 -3.51 18.20 -25.01
N LEU A 592 -2.62 17.59 -25.79
CA LEU A 592 -2.93 17.10 -27.14
C LEU A 592 -3.93 15.94 -27.10
N TRP A 593 -3.83 15.03 -26.12
CA TRP A 593 -4.80 13.95 -25.92
C TRP A 593 -6.22 14.51 -25.70
N LEU A 594 -6.39 15.48 -24.80
CA LEU A 594 -7.68 16.13 -24.58
C LEU A 594 -8.18 16.84 -25.85
N HIS A 595 -7.33 17.67 -26.47
CA HIS A 595 -7.72 18.45 -27.64
C HIS A 595 -8.07 17.58 -28.86
N LYS A 596 -7.28 16.55 -29.17
CA LYS A 596 -7.57 15.59 -30.24
C LYS A 596 -8.78 14.72 -29.94
N THR A 597 -9.09 14.46 -28.66
CA THR A 597 -10.36 13.84 -28.27
C THR A 597 -11.54 14.73 -28.66
N GLU A 598 -11.46 16.05 -28.40
CA GLU A 598 -12.50 17.02 -28.79
C GLU A 598 -12.64 17.15 -30.32
N GLU A 599 -11.55 17.19 -31.08
CA GLU A 599 -11.58 17.24 -32.55
C GLU A 599 -12.27 16.00 -33.16
N VAL A 600 -11.87 14.80 -32.75
CA VAL A 600 -12.50 13.55 -33.23
C VAL A 600 -13.95 13.43 -32.75
N ARG A 601 -14.28 13.94 -31.56
CA ARG A 601 -15.65 13.97 -31.01
C ARG A 601 -16.55 15.01 -31.69
N ALA A 602 -15.97 16.04 -32.33
CA ALA A 602 -16.71 16.97 -33.17
C ALA A 602 -17.05 16.36 -34.55
N ASP A 603 -16.20 15.47 -35.08
CA ASP A 603 -16.32 14.88 -36.41
C ASP A 603 -17.33 13.71 -36.52
N ARG A 604 -18.59 14.04 -36.25
CA ARG A 604 -19.75 13.13 -36.35
C ARG A 604 -19.99 12.58 -37.75
N ALA A 605 -19.34 13.12 -38.78
CA ALA A 605 -19.47 12.64 -40.16
C ALA A 605 -18.72 11.32 -40.39
N HIS A 606 -17.66 11.06 -39.63
CA HIS A 606 -16.76 9.91 -39.82
C HIS A 606 -16.91 8.81 -38.77
N TYR A 607 -17.95 8.85 -37.93
CA TYR A 607 -18.21 7.88 -36.85
C TYR A 607 -18.46 6.43 -37.29
N ALA A 608 -18.74 6.17 -38.57
CA ALA A 608 -19.15 4.85 -39.07
C ALA A 608 -18.13 3.74 -38.75
N THR A 609 -18.61 2.53 -38.45
CA THR A 609 -17.78 1.40 -37.98
C THR A 609 -16.67 1.01 -38.96
N ASN A 610 -16.85 1.24 -40.27
CA ASN A 610 -15.84 1.01 -41.30
C ASN A 610 -14.78 2.12 -41.43
N ILE A 611 -14.85 3.16 -40.60
CA ILE A 611 -13.86 4.26 -40.49
C ILE A 611 -13.22 4.26 -39.10
N THR A 612 -14.00 4.06 -38.03
CA THR A 612 -13.54 4.14 -36.63
C THR A 612 -13.36 2.78 -35.95
N GLY A 613 -14.02 1.72 -36.42
CA GLY A 613 -14.20 0.50 -35.62
C GLY A 613 -15.22 0.64 -34.48
N ASP A 614 -15.88 1.80 -34.31
CA ASP A 614 -16.95 1.97 -33.33
C ASP A 614 -18.19 1.17 -33.77
N ILE A 615 -18.44 0.05 -33.09
CA ILE A 615 -19.61 -0.81 -33.34
C ILE A 615 -20.94 -0.10 -33.07
N TYR A 616 -20.94 0.98 -32.29
CA TYR A 616 -22.12 1.79 -31.97
C TYR A 616 -22.30 3.00 -32.89
N GLN A 617 -21.31 3.31 -33.75
CA GLN A 617 -21.32 4.45 -34.69
C GLN A 617 -21.62 5.80 -34.01
N SER A 618 -21.12 5.95 -32.78
CA SER A 618 -21.54 6.97 -31.81
C SER A 618 -20.42 7.92 -31.38
N GLY A 619 -19.18 7.64 -31.81
CA GLY A 619 -17.97 8.31 -31.35
C GLY A 619 -17.65 7.94 -29.91
N TRP A 620 -17.87 6.69 -29.50
CA TRP A 620 -17.62 6.27 -28.11
C TRP A 620 -16.11 6.18 -27.81
N ILE A 621 -15.33 5.77 -28.80
CA ILE A 621 -13.87 5.58 -28.74
C ILE A 621 -13.07 6.81 -29.23
N SER A 622 -13.67 8.00 -29.21
CA SER A 622 -13.02 9.24 -29.65
C SER A 622 -11.79 9.62 -28.80
N GLU A 623 -11.70 9.17 -27.54
CA GLU A 623 -10.55 9.41 -26.66
C GLU A 623 -9.37 8.46 -26.95
N MET A 624 -9.65 7.26 -27.48
CA MET A 624 -8.63 6.34 -28.00
C MET A 624 -7.99 6.88 -29.28
N TYR A 625 -8.80 7.49 -30.15
CA TYR A 625 -8.30 8.23 -31.30
C TYR A 625 -7.61 9.53 -30.90
N GLY A 626 -8.15 10.26 -29.92
CA GLY A 626 -7.48 11.41 -29.32
C GLY A 626 -6.10 11.06 -28.75
N TYR A 627 -5.95 9.88 -28.14
CA TYR A 627 -4.67 9.37 -27.68
C TYR A 627 -3.73 9.11 -28.86
N SER A 628 -4.20 8.34 -29.85
CA SER A 628 -3.39 7.91 -31.00
C SER A 628 -2.92 9.08 -31.87
N PHE A 629 -3.81 10.03 -32.17
CA PHE A 629 -3.47 11.24 -32.93
C PHE A 629 -2.68 12.26 -32.11
N GLY A 630 -2.97 12.42 -30.82
CA GLY A 630 -2.18 13.28 -29.93
C GLY A 630 -0.74 12.81 -29.72
N ALA A 631 -0.51 11.49 -29.81
CA ALA A 631 0.82 10.89 -29.82
C ALA A 631 1.54 11.09 -31.16
N ALA A 632 0.81 10.97 -32.27
CA ALA A 632 1.33 11.19 -33.62
C ALA A 632 1.82 12.64 -33.84
N GLU A 633 1.12 13.66 -33.32
CA GLU A 633 1.60 15.07 -33.34
C GLU A 633 2.94 15.26 -32.63
N LEU A 634 3.28 14.40 -31.66
CA LEU A 634 4.57 14.39 -30.95
C LEU A 634 5.56 13.37 -31.52
N GLN A 635 5.17 12.61 -32.55
CA GLN A 635 5.90 11.49 -33.14
C GLN A 635 6.41 10.49 -32.07
N LEU A 636 5.59 10.24 -31.03
CA LEU A 636 5.88 9.20 -30.04
C LEU A 636 5.72 7.83 -30.70
N HIS A 637 6.77 7.01 -30.65
CA HIS A 637 6.74 5.65 -31.20
C HIS A 637 6.38 4.65 -30.09
N HIS A 638 5.22 4.00 -30.17
CA HIS A 638 4.79 3.08 -29.12
C HIS A 638 5.41 1.69 -29.30
N ILE A 639 5.96 1.15 -28.22
CA ILE A 639 6.13 -0.30 -28.09
C ILE A 639 4.73 -0.88 -27.86
N ARG A 640 4.16 -1.49 -28.89
CA ARG A 640 2.90 -2.23 -28.80
C ARG A 640 3.16 -3.60 -28.19
N SER A 641 2.60 -3.87 -27.01
CA SER A 641 2.75 -5.15 -26.29
C SER A 641 1.41 -5.78 -25.97
N SER A 642 1.09 -6.90 -26.63
CA SER A 642 -0.04 -7.77 -26.28
C SER A 642 0.20 -8.51 -24.96
N GLU A 643 1.46 -8.73 -24.57
CA GLU A 643 1.84 -9.55 -23.41
C GLU A 643 1.43 -8.97 -22.05
N ILE A 644 1.04 -7.69 -21.99
CA ILE A 644 0.64 -7.02 -20.75
C ILE A 644 -0.80 -7.38 -20.34
N LEU A 645 -1.74 -7.42 -21.30
CA LEU A 645 -3.18 -7.38 -21.04
C LEU A 645 -3.90 -8.48 -21.80
N LEU A 646 -4.76 -9.22 -21.09
CA LEU A 646 -5.71 -10.17 -21.66
C LEU A 646 -7.15 -9.73 -21.35
N TYR A 647 -8.05 -9.91 -22.30
CA TYR A 647 -9.49 -9.88 -22.04
C TYR A 647 -9.94 -11.26 -21.54
N PRO A 648 -10.61 -11.38 -20.38
CA PRO A 648 -11.29 -12.63 -20.01
C PRO A 648 -12.18 -13.13 -21.15
N GLY A 649 -12.29 -14.44 -21.33
CA GLY A 649 -12.94 -15.04 -22.51
C GLY A 649 -12.09 -15.09 -23.79
N TYR A 650 -10.85 -14.59 -23.80
CA TYR A 650 -9.91 -14.76 -24.91
C TYR A 650 -8.88 -15.86 -24.59
N ALA A 651 -8.48 -16.62 -25.62
CA ALA A 651 -7.43 -17.63 -25.47
C ALA A 651 -6.08 -16.95 -25.16
N PRO A 652 -5.34 -17.39 -24.11
CA PRO A 652 -4.03 -16.85 -23.80
C PRO A 652 -2.95 -17.37 -24.75
N ASP A 653 -2.04 -16.50 -25.18
CA ASP A 653 -0.87 -16.87 -25.98
C ASP A 653 0.05 -17.83 -25.21
N PRO A 654 0.54 -18.93 -25.82
CA PRO A 654 1.36 -19.92 -25.14
C PRO A 654 2.64 -19.33 -24.51
N GLY A 655 2.74 -19.42 -23.18
CA GLY A 655 3.90 -18.95 -22.41
C GLY A 655 3.83 -17.48 -21.97
N VAL A 656 2.79 -16.73 -22.34
CA VAL A 656 2.64 -15.32 -21.96
C VAL A 656 2.09 -15.19 -20.54
N HIS A 657 2.76 -14.36 -19.72
CA HIS A 657 2.42 -14.13 -18.31
C HIS A 657 1.76 -12.76 -18.10
N TYR A 658 0.57 -12.60 -18.70
CA TYR A 658 -0.25 -11.37 -18.67
C TYR A 658 -0.32 -10.76 -17.28
N ARG A 659 -0.05 -9.45 -17.21
CA ARG A 659 -0.02 -8.63 -16.00
C ARG A 659 -1.39 -8.05 -15.63
N VAL A 660 -2.32 -7.96 -16.59
CA VAL A 660 -3.64 -7.34 -16.42
C VAL A 660 -4.74 -8.19 -17.07
N PHE A 661 -5.88 -8.34 -16.39
CA PHE A 661 -7.15 -8.63 -17.04
C PHE A 661 -7.94 -7.34 -17.26
N HIS A 662 -8.49 -7.14 -18.45
CA HIS A 662 -9.41 -6.05 -18.77
C HIS A 662 -10.81 -6.63 -18.96
N TYR A 663 -11.68 -6.51 -17.96
CA TYR A 663 -13.02 -7.13 -17.96
C TYR A 663 -14.10 -6.23 -18.60
N GLY A 664 -13.71 -5.52 -19.67
CA GLY A 664 -14.52 -4.52 -20.34
C GLY A 664 -15.64 -5.04 -21.23
N LEU A 665 -15.67 -6.35 -21.48
CA LEU A 665 -16.58 -7.04 -22.41
C LEU A 665 -17.30 -8.21 -21.71
N GLU A 666 -18.36 -8.74 -22.33
CA GLU A 666 -18.95 -10.01 -21.89
C GLU A 666 -17.97 -11.17 -22.08
N PHE A 667 -17.81 -12.02 -21.07
CA PHE A 667 -17.08 -13.28 -21.16
C PHE A 667 -17.84 -14.45 -20.54
N LYS A 668 -17.50 -15.69 -20.97
CA LYS A 668 -18.27 -16.91 -20.66
C LYS A 668 -17.35 -18.06 -20.26
N VAL A 669 -17.85 -18.91 -19.39
CA VAL A 669 -17.22 -20.15 -18.91
C VAL A 669 -18.30 -21.23 -18.85
N GLY A 670 -18.37 -22.07 -19.88
CA GLY A 670 -19.51 -22.96 -20.10
C GLY A 670 -20.84 -22.19 -20.14
N ASN A 671 -21.79 -22.59 -19.29
CA ASN A 671 -23.11 -21.96 -19.17
C ASN A 671 -23.13 -20.69 -18.30
N TRP A 672 -22.00 -20.31 -17.67
CA TRP A 672 -21.88 -19.11 -16.85
C TRP A 672 -21.34 -17.94 -17.69
N SER A 673 -21.76 -16.72 -17.38
CA SER A 673 -21.27 -15.50 -18.04
C SER A 673 -21.19 -14.32 -17.09
N PHE A 674 -20.35 -13.35 -17.45
CA PHE A 674 -20.26 -12.05 -16.79
C PHE A 674 -20.08 -10.94 -17.83
N ASP A 675 -20.82 -9.85 -17.65
CA ASP A 675 -20.64 -8.58 -18.34
C ASP A 675 -20.81 -7.46 -17.30
N LYS A 676 -19.83 -6.56 -17.22
CA LYS A 676 -19.85 -5.41 -16.30
C LYS A 676 -21.04 -4.48 -16.53
N ALA A 677 -21.58 -4.39 -17.75
CA ALA A 677 -22.68 -3.48 -18.08
C ALA A 677 -23.98 -3.80 -17.32
N ASN A 678 -24.20 -5.06 -16.94
CA ASN A 678 -25.32 -5.49 -16.11
C ASN A 678 -25.27 -4.95 -14.66
N TRP A 679 -24.13 -4.40 -14.24
CA TRP A 679 -23.86 -3.96 -12.86
C TRP A 679 -23.65 -2.44 -12.74
N ARG A 680 -24.14 -1.66 -13.71
CA ARG A 680 -24.08 -0.18 -13.71
C ARG A 680 -24.86 0.43 -12.54
N GLU A 681 -26.14 0.10 -12.44
CA GLU A 681 -27.04 0.66 -11.41
C GLU A 681 -27.01 -0.13 -10.08
N THR A 682 -26.18 -1.17 -9.98
CA THR A 682 -26.12 -1.99 -8.77
C THR A 682 -25.10 -1.42 -7.79
N ASP A 683 -25.56 -0.92 -6.66
CA ASP A 683 -24.69 -0.61 -5.53
C ASP A 683 -24.12 -1.89 -4.93
N MET A 684 -22.93 -2.26 -5.38
CA MET A 684 -22.18 -3.44 -4.92
C MET A 684 -21.32 -3.16 -3.67
N ILE A 685 -21.31 -1.92 -3.15
CA ILE A 685 -20.36 -1.44 -2.15
C ILE A 685 -21.04 -1.11 -0.82
N ASN A 686 -22.16 -0.38 -0.84
CA ASN A 686 -22.94 -0.09 0.35
C ASN A 686 -23.95 -1.21 0.67
N LYS A 687 -24.31 -2.04 -0.32
CA LYS A 687 -25.17 -3.22 -0.12
C LYS A 687 -24.38 -4.39 0.43
N CYS A 688 -24.35 -4.51 1.75
CA CYS A 688 -23.65 -5.57 2.47
C CYS A 688 -23.77 -6.97 1.85
N TRP A 689 -22.61 -7.59 1.63
CA TRP A 689 -22.44 -8.92 1.05
C TRP A 689 -22.94 -9.08 -0.40
N ALA A 690 -23.15 -7.98 -1.12
CA ALA A 690 -23.26 -8.00 -2.57
C ALA A 690 -22.01 -8.63 -3.18
N LYS A 691 -22.23 -9.53 -4.14
CA LYS A 691 -21.20 -10.25 -4.89
C LYS A 691 -21.74 -10.61 -6.27
N PHE A 692 -20.85 -10.74 -7.24
CA PHE A 692 -21.18 -11.24 -8.56
C PHE A 692 -21.50 -12.75 -8.50
N PRO A 693 -22.25 -13.30 -9.47
CA PRO A 693 -22.51 -14.74 -9.55
C PRO A 693 -21.21 -15.54 -9.47
N SER A 694 -21.16 -16.51 -8.55
CA SER A 694 -20.00 -17.40 -8.44
C SER A 694 -19.75 -18.09 -9.79
N PRO A 695 -18.51 -18.10 -10.32
CA PRO A 695 -18.20 -18.86 -11.52
C PRO A 695 -18.25 -20.38 -11.25
N PRO A 696 -18.19 -21.21 -12.30
CA PRO A 696 -17.96 -22.65 -12.17
C PRO A 696 -16.68 -22.94 -11.39
N ASP A 697 -16.54 -24.16 -10.89
CA ASP A 697 -15.29 -24.57 -10.27
C ASP A 697 -14.29 -25.07 -11.33
N PRO A 698 -12.99 -24.71 -11.25
CA PRO A 698 -11.94 -25.25 -12.13
C PRO A 698 -11.94 -26.77 -12.30
N SER A 699 -12.37 -27.54 -11.29
CA SER A 699 -12.50 -29.00 -11.38
C SER A 699 -13.63 -29.49 -12.28
N THR A 700 -14.55 -28.61 -12.69
CA THR A 700 -15.69 -28.90 -13.59
C THR A 700 -15.48 -28.45 -15.04
N LEU A 701 -14.31 -27.90 -15.36
CA LEU A 701 -13.94 -27.50 -16.72
C LEU A 701 -13.53 -28.70 -17.59
N ASP A 702 -13.79 -28.60 -18.89
CA ASP A 702 -13.22 -29.50 -19.89
C ASP A 702 -11.69 -29.25 -20.00
N GLN A 703 -10.92 -30.32 -20.06
CA GLN A 703 -9.45 -30.32 -20.16
C GLN A 703 -8.95 -30.88 -21.49
N THR A 704 -9.85 -31.24 -22.42
CA THR A 704 -9.48 -31.78 -23.73
C THR A 704 -8.88 -30.72 -24.65
N ASP A 705 -9.45 -29.52 -24.67
CA ASP A 705 -8.90 -28.35 -25.34
C ASP A 705 -8.14 -27.44 -24.36
N LYS A 706 -6.81 -27.37 -24.53
CA LYS A 706 -5.92 -26.68 -23.59
C LYS A 706 -6.13 -25.16 -23.58
N ASP A 707 -6.44 -24.59 -24.73
CA ASP A 707 -6.52 -23.14 -24.90
C ASP A 707 -7.85 -22.63 -24.32
N SER A 708 -8.95 -23.37 -24.51
CA SER A 708 -10.22 -23.17 -23.80
C SER A 708 -10.09 -23.38 -22.29
N PHE A 709 -9.38 -24.41 -21.83
CA PHE A 709 -9.16 -24.64 -20.40
C PHE A 709 -8.36 -23.48 -19.78
N ALA A 710 -7.30 -23.00 -20.44
CA ALA A 710 -6.51 -21.88 -19.97
C ALA A 710 -7.30 -20.55 -19.96
N ARG A 711 -8.06 -20.26 -21.03
CA ARG A 711 -9.02 -19.14 -21.11
C ARG A 711 -9.99 -19.17 -19.93
N ASP A 712 -10.60 -20.32 -19.67
CA ASP A 712 -11.65 -20.45 -18.66
C ASP A 712 -11.08 -20.33 -17.24
N LEU A 713 -9.89 -20.89 -16.97
CA LEU A 713 -9.17 -20.68 -15.71
C LEU A 713 -8.88 -19.19 -15.44
N LEU A 714 -8.35 -18.47 -16.43
CA LEU A 714 -8.05 -17.04 -16.31
C LEU A 714 -9.33 -16.19 -16.15
N SER A 715 -10.42 -16.60 -16.79
CA SER A 715 -11.73 -15.97 -16.66
C SER A 715 -12.35 -16.19 -15.26
N ILE A 716 -12.19 -17.39 -14.70
CA ILE A 716 -12.53 -17.72 -13.31
C ILE A 716 -11.68 -16.89 -12.33
N GLU A 717 -10.37 -16.76 -12.59
CA GLU A 717 -9.44 -15.97 -11.76
C GLU A 717 -9.92 -14.53 -11.63
N CYS A 718 -10.17 -13.84 -12.75
CA CYS A 718 -10.61 -12.44 -12.78
C CYS A 718 -11.84 -12.17 -11.91
N ILE A 719 -12.89 -13.00 -12.03
CA ILE A 719 -14.13 -12.80 -11.27
C ILE A 719 -14.04 -13.31 -9.82
N ARG A 720 -13.15 -14.27 -9.51
CA ARG A 720 -12.83 -14.64 -8.12
C ARG A 720 -12.13 -13.48 -7.41
N THR A 721 -11.15 -12.82 -8.03
CA THR A 721 -10.48 -11.62 -7.48
C THR A 721 -11.45 -10.46 -7.25
N LEU A 722 -12.39 -10.21 -8.17
CA LEU A 722 -13.46 -9.21 -7.97
C LEU A 722 -14.36 -9.55 -6.76
N ASN A 723 -14.79 -10.81 -6.64
CA ASN A 723 -15.63 -11.25 -5.52
C ASN A 723 -14.88 -11.28 -4.18
N GLU A 724 -13.57 -11.57 -4.18
CA GLU A 724 -12.72 -11.47 -2.99
C GLU A 724 -12.56 -10.01 -2.54
N ALA A 725 -12.29 -9.10 -3.48
CA ALA A 725 -12.21 -7.66 -3.21
C ALA A 725 -13.51 -7.12 -2.57
N LEU A 726 -14.67 -7.49 -3.11
CA LEU A 726 -15.98 -7.15 -2.54
C LEU A 726 -16.21 -7.78 -1.16
N ASN A 727 -15.81 -9.04 -0.95
CA ASN A 727 -15.96 -9.70 0.35
C ASN A 727 -15.10 -9.01 1.43
N LEU A 728 -13.83 -8.75 1.14
CA LEU A 728 -12.92 -8.03 2.03
C LEU A 728 -13.37 -6.59 2.30
N HIS A 729 -14.00 -5.93 1.32
CA HIS A 729 -14.63 -4.62 1.51
C HIS A 729 -15.80 -4.70 2.51
N HIS A 730 -16.74 -5.62 2.32
CA HIS A 730 -17.88 -5.80 3.23
C HIS A 730 -17.47 -6.24 4.65
N MET A 731 -16.39 -7.03 4.78
CA MET A 731 -15.77 -7.31 6.08
C MET A 731 -15.20 -6.04 6.72
N LYS A 732 -14.53 -5.16 5.97
CA LYS A 732 -14.02 -3.87 6.48
C LYS A 732 -15.15 -2.90 6.86
N MET A 733 -16.28 -2.96 6.17
CA MET A 733 -17.51 -2.21 6.50
C MET A 733 -18.24 -2.71 7.76
N ASN A 734 -17.80 -3.80 8.39
CA ASN A 734 -18.49 -4.48 9.50
C ASN A 734 -19.94 -4.86 9.17
N CYS A 735 -20.19 -5.34 7.95
CA CYS A 735 -21.52 -5.77 7.52
C CYS A 735 -22.13 -6.84 8.44
N PRO A 736 -23.44 -6.77 8.78
CA PRO A 736 -24.09 -7.74 9.66
C PRO A 736 -24.00 -9.16 9.11
N ASP A 737 -23.71 -10.15 9.96
CA ASP A 737 -23.53 -11.55 9.55
C ASP A 737 -24.77 -12.07 8.79
N PRO A 738 -24.66 -12.65 7.59
CA PRO A 738 -25.79 -13.19 6.82
C PRO A 738 -26.63 -14.22 7.60
N SER A 739 -26.08 -14.91 8.59
CA SER A 739 -26.83 -15.85 9.44
C SER A 739 -27.67 -15.17 10.52
N SER A 740 -27.53 -13.85 10.72
CA SER A 740 -28.29 -13.08 11.72
C SER A 740 -29.62 -12.53 11.19
N SER A 741 -29.84 -12.56 9.87
CA SER A 741 -31.00 -11.94 9.20
C SER A 741 -32.13 -12.91 8.81
N THR A 742 -32.22 -14.09 9.44
CA THR A 742 -33.29 -15.08 9.19
C THR A 742 -34.57 -14.85 10.00
N ASN A 743 -34.60 -13.88 10.92
CA ASN A 743 -35.77 -13.56 11.76
C ASN A 743 -36.24 -12.10 11.57
N LEU A 744 -36.64 -11.72 10.35
CA LEU A 744 -37.46 -10.53 10.08
C LEU A 744 -38.07 -10.59 8.67
N ASN A 745 -39.31 -11.07 8.54
CA ASN A 745 -40.21 -10.78 7.40
C ASN A 745 -41.63 -11.35 7.63
N SER A 746 -42.54 -10.54 8.19
CA SER A 746 -43.99 -10.78 8.19
C SER A 746 -44.78 -9.54 8.68
N GLY A 747 -45.33 -8.75 7.76
CA GLY A 747 -46.17 -7.56 8.05
C GLY A 747 -45.42 -6.36 8.66
N ASP A 748 -45.81 -5.10 8.45
CA ASP A 748 -46.92 -4.54 7.65
C ASP A 748 -46.54 -3.12 7.17
N GLU A 749 -47.15 -2.67 6.07
CA GLU A 749 -47.24 -1.23 5.78
C GLU A 749 -48.42 -0.60 6.54
N SER A 750 -48.18 0.19 7.60
CA SER A 750 -49.01 1.37 7.92
C SER A 750 -48.52 2.21 9.11
N GLY A 751 -48.68 3.53 8.97
CA GLY A 751 -49.36 4.36 9.96
C GLY A 751 -48.82 4.51 11.40
N ALA A 752 -48.06 5.60 11.60
CA ALA A 752 -48.33 6.63 12.62
C ALA A 752 -48.11 6.39 14.15
N VAL A 753 -47.36 7.35 14.74
CA VAL A 753 -47.61 8.03 16.03
C VAL A 753 -47.40 7.26 17.37
N VAL A 754 -46.29 7.61 18.04
CA VAL A 754 -46.15 7.96 19.48
C VAL A 754 -46.98 7.21 20.54
N SER A 755 -46.32 6.49 21.46
CA SER A 755 -46.33 6.82 22.91
C SER A 755 -45.30 6.03 23.75
N ARG A 756 -45.35 6.16 25.08
CA ARG A 756 -44.39 5.67 26.09
C ARG A 756 -44.94 4.49 26.92
N LYS A 757 -44.03 3.89 27.71
CA LYS A 757 -44.21 3.15 29.00
C LYS A 757 -44.54 1.63 28.98
N LEU A 758 -43.50 0.85 29.36
CA LEU A 758 -43.38 0.19 30.67
C LEU A 758 -44.39 -0.93 31.09
N GLY A 759 -44.05 -2.18 30.76
CA GLY A 759 -43.53 -3.15 31.75
C GLY A 759 -44.46 -4.25 32.33
N LYS A 760 -43.82 -5.40 32.65
CA LYS A 760 -44.30 -6.56 33.46
C LYS A 760 -45.45 -7.43 32.87
N LEU A 761 -45.59 -8.73 33.18
CA LEU A 761 -44.71 -9.81 33.73
C LEU A 761 -45.39 -11.18 33.41
N ASP A 762 -44.81 -12.30 33.87
CA ASP A 762 -45.41 -13.65 34.07
C ASP A 762 -45.81 -14.42 32.77
N ASP A 763 -45.10 -15.44 32.25
CA ASP A 763 -44.44 -16.68 32.79
C ASP A 763 -45.34 -17.94 32.77
N ILE A 764 -44.71 -19.13 32.74
CA ILE A 764 -45.23 -20.51 32.88
C ILE A 764 -45.87 -21.17 31.62
N GLY A 765 -45.36 -22.36 31.23
CA GLY A 765 -46.09 -23.32 30.35
C GLY A 765 -45.22 -24.36 29.60
N LYS A 766 -45.04 -25.58 30.15
CA LYS A 766 -44.21 -26.67 29.55
C LYS A 766 -44.94 -27.56 28.53
N GLY A 767 -44.17 -28.11 27.58
CA GLY A 767 -44.31 -29.51 27.07
C GLY A 767 -45.21 -29.74 25.85
N ASP A 768 -45.16 -30.89 25.15
CA ASP A 768 -44.15 -31.98 25.14
C ASP A 768 -44.37 -32.92 23.91
N THR A 769 -43.48 -33.89 23.70
CA THR A 769 -43.63 -35.14 22.89
C THR A 769 -43.73 -35.11 21.35
N LEU A 770 -42.63 -35.57 20.74
CA LEU A 770 -42.43 -36.45 19.58
C LEU A 770 -43.65 -37.12 18.86
N SER A 771 -43.56 -37.19 17.52
CA SER A 771 -44.30 -38.13 16.64
C SER A 771 -43.48 -38.49 15.38
N THR A 772 -43.90 -39.48 14.57
CA THR A 772 -42.95 -40.41 13.92
C THR A 772 -43.38 -40.96 12.53
N GLU A 773 -42.43 -40.96 11.57
CA GLU A 773 -42.27 -41.85 10.37
C GLU A 773 -43.19 -41.85 9.12
N ASN A 774 -42.52 -41.99 7.95
CA ASN A 774 -42.90 -42.72 6.70
C ASN A 774 -44.10 -42.23 5.82
N SER A 775 -44.13 -42.35 4.47
CA SER A 775 -43.14 -42.83 3.46
C SER A 775 -43.52 -42.45 1.99
N ARG A 776 -42.50 -42.33 1.12
CA ARG A 776 -42.43 -42.51 -0.38
C ARG A 776 -43.64 -42.31 -1.33
N GLU A 777 -43.34 -41.60 -2.44
CA GLU A 777 -43.83 -41.80 -3.85
C GLU A 777 -45.34 -41.57 -4.14
N SER A 778 -45.79 -41.07 -5.31
CA SER A 778 -45.12 -40.74 -6.60
C SER A 778 -45.70 -39.46 -7.26
N SER A 779 -45.67 -39.33 -8.59
CA SER A 779 -45.93 -38.13 -9.40
C SER A 779 -47.37 -37.91 -9.85
N GLU A 780 -47.82 -36.65 -10.03
CA GLU A 780 -48.26 -36.13 -11.35
C GLU A 780 -48.60 -34.61 -11.36
N GLU A 781 -49.02 -34.15 -12.55
CA GLU A 781 -49.23 -32.78 -13.07
C GLU A 781 -49.79 -31.67 -12.15
N ALA A 782 -49.35 -30.43 -12.41
CA ALA A 782 -50.01 -29.21 -11.91
C ALA A 782 -50.87 -28.56 -13.01
N LYS A 783 -52.13 -28.26 -12.70
CA LYS A 783 -53.04 -27.43 -13.53
C LYS A 783 -53.19 -26.02 -12.97
N GLU A 784 -53.50 -25.08 -13.85
CA GLU A 784 -53.65 -23.65 -13.52
C GLU A 784 -54.87 -23.37 -12.64
N ASP A 785 -54.75 -22.40 -11.74
CA ASP A 785 -55.91 -21.79 -11.07
C ASP A 785 -55.88 -20.25 -11.12
N GLY A 786 -56.60 -19.71 -12.11
CA GLY A 786 -57.79 -18.92 -11.80
C GLY A 786 -57.67 -17.44 -11.40
N MET A 787 -56.52 -16.90 -10.96
CA MET A 787 -56.54 -15.56 -10.29
C MET A 787 -55.67 -14.42 -10.87
N PHE A 788 -54.92 -14.61 -11.96
CA PHE A 788 -54.04 -13.55 -12.52
C PHE A 788 -54.51 -12.90 -13.85
N SER A 789 -55.67 -13.30 -14.39
CA SER A 789 -56.15 -12.82 -15.71
C SER A 789 -56.71 -11.38 -15.69
N SER A 790 -57.57 -11.05 -14.71
CA SER A 790 -58.33 -9.79 -14.69
C SER A 790 -57.46 -8.53 -14.56
N LEU A 791 -56.46 -8.58 -13.69
CA LEU A 791 -55.50 -7.50 -13.46
C LEU A 791 -54.68 -7.15 -14.70
N ARG A 792 -54.27 -8.18 -15.48
CA ARG A 792 -53.47 -8.01 -16.70
C ARG A 792 -54.25 -7.29 -17.79
N MET A 793 -55.53 -7.63 -17.95
CA MET A 793 -56.44 -6.95 -18.89
C MET A 793 -56.69 -5.47 -18.51
N TRP A 794 -56.81 -5.17 -17.22
CA TRP A 794 -56.97 -3.80 -16.72
C TRP A 794 -55.75 -2.91 -17.02
N ILE A 795 -54.54 -3.45 -16.86
CA ILE A 795 -53.30 -2.73 -17.19
C ILE A 795 -53.21 -2.49 -18.71
N ILE A 796 -53.51 -3.49 -19.54
CA ILE A 796 -53.52 -3.34 -21.00
C ILE A 796 -54.51 -2.26 -21.46
N ALA A 797 -55.70 -2.20 -20.85
CA ALA A 797 -56.69 -1.16 -21.14
C ALA A 797 -56.19 0.25 -20.79
N LEU A 798 -55.55 0.43 -19.63
CA LEU A 798 -54.95 1.71 -19.21
C LEU A 798 -53.87 2.19 -20.18
N TRP A 799 -52.99 1.29 -20.64
CA TRP A 799 -51.94 1.63 -21.61
C TRP A 799 -52.53 1.99 -22.99
N ALA A 800 -53.56 1.28 -23.44
CA ALA A 800 -54.26 1.60 -24.69
C ALA A 800 -54.94 2.98 -24.64
N ILE A 801 -55.61 3.32 -23.54
CA ILE A 801 -56.25 4.63 -23.34
C ILE A 801 -55.20 5.76 -23.33
N SER A 802 -54.07 5.56 -22.64
CA SER A 802 -52.96 6.51 -22.59
C SER A 802 -52.37 6.78 -23.99
N GLY A 803 -52.09 5.72 -24.76
CA GLY A 803 -51.60 5.82 -26.13
C GLY A 803 -52.58 6.52 -27.07
N PHE A 804 -53.89 6.28 -26.92
CA PHE A 804 -54.92 6.93 -27.73
C PHE A 804 -55.01 8.44 -27.42
N MET A 805 -54.98 8.84 -26.15
CA MET A 805 -54.95 10.25 -25.73
C MET A 805 -53.70 10.98 -26.27
N PHE A 806 -52.54 10.32 -26.25
CA PHE A 806 -51.30 10.86 -26.82
C PHE A 806 -51.40 11.07 -28.33
N MET A 807 -51.98 10.11 -29.07
CA MET A 807 -52.24 10.26 -30.51
C MET A 807 -53.22 11.39 -30.83
N VAL A 808 -54.25 11.61 -30.01
CA VAL A 808 -55.17 12.75 -30.17
C VAL A 808 -54.45 14.10 -29.96
N MET A 809 -53.51 14.19 -29.01
CA MET A 809 -52.66 15.39 -28.86
C MET A 809 -51.73 15.64 -30.06
N ILE A 810 -51.21 14.60 -30.70
CA ILE A 810 -50.39 14.73 -31.92
C ILE A 810 -51.26 15.19 -33.11
N VAL A 811 -52.38 14.51 -33.37
CA VAL A 811 -53.27 14.83 -34.51
C VAL A 811 -53.86 16.24 -34.40
N SER A 812 -54.22 16.70 -33.20
CA SER A 812 -54.71 18.06 -32.97
C SER A 812 -53.64 19.14 -33.21
N ARG A 813 -52.35 18.87 -32.89
CA ARG A 813 -51.25 19.80 -33.22
C ARG A 813 -50.93 19.86 -34.72
N PHE A 814 -51.04 18.75 -35.46
CA PHE A 814 -50.70 18.72 -36.89
C PHE A 814 -51.86 19.10 -37.83
N SER A 815 -53.11 19.05 -37.37
CA SER A 815 -54.28 19.46 -38.18
C SER A 815 -54.38 20.99 -38.40
N GLY A 816 -53.66 21.80 -37.62
CA GLY A 816 -53.82 23.26 -37.58
C GLY A 816 -53.16 24.08 -38.70
N ARG A 817 -52.48 23.47 -39.68
CA ARG A 817 -51.74 24.22 -40.73
C ARG A 817 -51.82 23.62 -42.15
N LYS A 818 -52.88 23.97 -42.88
CA LYS A 818 -52.92 23.95 -44.36
C LYS A 818 -53.66 25.17 -44.92
N GLY A 819 -53.04 25.86 -45.88
CA GLY A 819 -53.74 26.63 -46.91
C GLY A 819 -53.40 28.13 -47.04
N LYS A 820 -53.20 28.55 -48.30
CA LYS A 820 -53.03 29.93 -48.81
C LYS A 820 -51.67 30.59 -48.47
N GLY A 821 -51.05 31.36 -49.37
CA GLY A 821 -51.37 31.58 -50.80
C GLY A 821 -50.42 32.59 -51.46
N VAL A 822 -50.04 32.35 -52.71
CA VAL A 822 -49.02 33.14 -53.45
C VAL A 822 -49.56 34.51 -53.92
N LYS A 823 -48.74 35.57 -53.84
CA LYS A 823 -48.64 36.58 -54.92
C LYS A 823 -47.37 37.46 -54.90
N GLU A 824 -46.93 37.74 -56.13
CA GLU A 824 -45.95 38.72 -56.64
C GLU A 824 -46.22 40.19 -56.21
N LYS A 825 -45.40 41.25 -56.44
CA LYS A 825 -44.18 41.60 -57.26
C LYS A 825 -43.58 42.92 -56.64
N HIS A 826 -42.53 43.67 -57.08
CA HIS A 826 -41.59 43.68 -58.22
C HIS A 826 -40.35 44.59 -57.87
N HIS A 827 -39.14 44.25 -58.34
CA HIS A 827 -38.01 45.19 -58.64
C HIS A 827 -37.34 45.99 -57.47
N LYS A 828 -36.12 46.59 -57.61
CA LYS A 828 -35.23 46.84 -58.79
C LYS A 828 -33.72 46.79 -58.42
N ASN A 829 -32.85 46.61 -59.43
CA ASN A 829 -31.39 46.43 -59.29
C ASN A 829 -30.58 47.69 -58.93
N LYS A 830 -29.39 47.51 -58.33
CA LYS A 830 -28.15 48.19 -58.78
C LYS A 830 -26.87 47.39 -58.48
N ARG A 831 -25.85 47.57 -59.34
CA ARG A 831 -24.52 46.91 -59.30
C ARG A 831 -23.52 47.68 -58.43
N ARG A 832 -22.55 47.00 -57.80
CA ARG A 832 -21.13 47.05 -58.21
C ARG A 832 -20.24 46.04 -57.47
N THR A 833 -19.14 45.67 -58.13
CA THR A 833 -18.02 44.84 -57.65
C THR A 833 -16.69 45.59 -57.92
N ALA A 834 -15.57 45.01 -57.47
CA ALA A 834 -14.18 45.51 -57.41
C ALA A 834 -13.85 46.20 -56.07
N SER A 835 -12.88 45.81 -55.23
CA SER A 835 -11.57 45.07 -55.30
C SER A 835 -10.34 45.99 -55.16
N TYR A 836 -9.16 45.40 -54.89
CA TYR A 836 -7.86 46.03 -54.54
C TYR A 836 -7.76 46.57 -53.08
N MET A 837 -6.62 46.49 -52.37
CA MET A 837 -5.35 45.76 -52.62
C MET A 837 -4.68 45.33 -51.28
N SER A 838 -3.55 44.63 -51.35
CA SER A 838 -2.80 44.04 -50.22
C SER A 838 -1.43 44.73 -49.97
N PHE A 839 -0.71 44.20 -48.96
CA PHE A 839 0.77 44.12 -48.81
C PHE A 839 1.55 45.06 -47.84
N VAL A 840 2.68 44.48 -47.38
CA VAL A 840 3.91 44.99 -46.69
C VAL A 840 3.89 45.50 -45.23
N ASP A 841 4.12 44.53 -44.33
CA ASP A 841 5.19 44.48 -43.31
C ASP A 841 6.40 45.44 -43.48
N ARG A 842 6.92 46.02 -42.36
CA ARG A 842 8.36 45.91 -41.96
C ARG A 842 8.77 46.60 -40.64
N ASN A 843 9.68 45.93 -39.93
CA ASN A 843 10.44 46.43 -38.76
C ASN A 843 11.55 47.45 -39.11
N ARG A 844 11.86 48.38 -38.18
CA ARG A 844 13.27 48.78 -37.91
C ARG A 844 13.55 49.44 -36.53
N GLN A 845 14.59 48.89 -35.89
CA GLN A 845 15.67 49.45 -35.03
C GLN A 845 15.71 51.00 -34.81
N GLN A 846 16.30 51.58 -33.73
CA GLN A 846 17.51 51.16 -33.01
C GLN A 846 17.79 51.93 -31.67
N LYS A 847 18.49 51.29 -30.70
CA LYS A 847 19.41 51.81 -29.63
C LYS A 847 19.03 53.04 -28.75
N TYR A 848 19.11 52.86 -27.42
CA TYR A 848 19.95 53.52 -26.38
C TYR A 848 19.34 53.06 -25.02
N ALA A 849 19.94 52.28 -24.11
CA ALA A 849 21.26 52.22 -23.44
C ALA A 849 21.20 52.77 -21.99
N ARG A 850 21.40 51.87 -20.99
CA ARG A 850 21.77 52.13 -19.57
C ARG A 850 20.75 52.88 -18.69
N ASP A 851 20.68 52.71 -17.37
CA ASP A 851 21.56 52.03 -16.38
C ASP A 851 20.75 51.20 -15.34
N LEU A 852 21.44 50.43 -14.48
CA LEU A 852 20.97 50.05 -13.14
C LEU A 852 21.43 51.13 -12.13
N ASP A 853 20.66 51.42 -11.06
CA ASP A 853 20.84 50.80 -9.73
C ASP A 853 19.98 51.48 -8.63
N ALA A 854 19.93 50.85 -7.45
CA ALA A 854 19.68 51.38 -6.10
C ALA A 854 18.26 51.84 -5.66
N SER A 855 17.86 51.32 -4.49
CA SER A 855 16.74 51.72 -3.59
C SER A 855 15.31 51.62 -4.15
N LEU A 856 14.34 51.04 -3.44
CA LEU A 856 14.21 50.82 -1.98
C LEU A 856 13.54 49.47 -1.68
#